data_AF-A0A7C8CMK8-F1
#
_entry.id   AF-A0A7C8CMK8-F1
#
_cell.length_a   1.000
_cell.length_b   1.000
_cell.length_c   1.000
_cell.angle_alpha   90.00
_cell.angle_beta   90.00
_cell.angle_gamma   90.00
#
_symmetry.space_group_name_H-M   'P 1'
#
loop_
_entity.id
_entity.type
_entity.pdbx_description
1 polymer ?
#
loop_
_entity_poly.entity_id
_entity_poly.type
_entity_poly.pdbx_seq_one_letter_code
_entity_poly.pdbx_strand_id
1 'polypeptide(L)'
;MSQIAMVWVEDGCITCDACQEIAPDVFEVQDDSSFIVAAARVDGGFDSNESTKSALKDEIGSSMYDDILDAVDGCPVDVIKYVKVGAELAGGDEVSEAPVVEAAPAVEEAVELPSELTEGDRGLLVLFGSQSGNSEDLGVNTVKLAANAGLNATLKDMASASMDDISAASRVLIICSTWGEGDQPDNAEDLWQAASASSADLSGVSFSVCALGDLSYDLFCEAGKQWDTRLSELGARRVVDRADCDVDFDQVWKTWSTAALANLACIDDSGNMHEDFIATFAELISPTKKAGAVASAAGIVQADIDLTVKIFRYDPAEASRGWDSYDCTVPGHLSISEVLNSIRESQDGSISFRSSGKLSGLLVNGRVVRADECRVLDLVGGVQGSFYLNVEPLPGHEVLRDLIVATDTYDNRRSSAKVWARTRDRMGEYADNGIAIGTMEPTAALNIYQMSNISSLETAQAYSDALPYSPNYLGPAVCLSLWRRASDPRTSAAAVEDSMNRLEAKGGLWSETDISAITRQGADGATMAKALYQCRADLLRRNKFTGKHGKHVKWFSRTIKMTGEVNETLVPALVTGPIGMIANGRQVLRMLTGFTRTGGPLMRDKQALFLPPASIGKMPPMFSLPDQSHYQVVAIFNEFDKRF
;
A
#
# COMPACT_ATOMS: atom_id res chain seq x y z
N MET A 1 3.54 -30.51 -29.70
CA MET A 1 3.51 -31.27 -28.44
C MET A 1 4.37 -30.50 -27.47
N SER A 2 3.78 -30.01 -26.39
CA SER A 2 4.51 -29.37 -25.30
C SER A 2 5.35 -30.44 -24.59
N GLN A 3 6.67 -30.24 -24.54
CA GLN A 3 7.62 -31.18 -23.96
C GLN A 3 8.67 -30.41 -23.16
N ILE A 4 8.99 -30.91 -21.97
CA ILE A 4 10.10 -30.41 -21.17
C ILE A 4 11.35 -31.19 -21.57
N ALA A 5 12.37 -30.46 -22.04
CA ALA A 5 13.65 -31.01 -22.47
C ALA A 5 14.53 -31.36 -21.28
N MET A 6 14.48 -30.56 -20.21
CA MET A 6 15.39 -30.64 -19.08
C MET A 6 14.77 -29.99 -17.85
N VAL A 7 15.14 -30.50 -16.68
CA VAL A 7 14.79 -29.97 -15.35
C VAL A 7 16.04 -30.05 -14.46
N TRP A 8 16.26 -29.06 -13.59
CA TRP A 8 17.27 -29.10 -12.53
C TRP A 8 16.79 -28.34 -11.29
N VAL A 9 17.42 -28.60 -10.15
CA VAL A 9 17.13 -27.95 -8.86
C VAL A 9 18.36 -27.13 -8.47
N GLU A 10 18.20 -25.82 -8.34
CA GLU A 10 19.27 -24.91 -7.89
C GLU A 10 19.50 -24.99 -6.36
N ASP A 11 20.66 -24.52 -5.92
CA ASP A 11 20.98 -24.38 -4.50
C ASP A 11 19.91 -23.55 -3.75
N GLY A 12 19.48 -24.03 -2.58
CA GLY A 12 18.46 -23.37 -1.74
C GLY A 12 17.13 -24.12 -1.59
N CYS A 13 17.08 -25.39 -2.00
CA CYS A 13 15.93 -26.27 -1.72
C CYS A 13 15.71 -26.48 -0.21
N ILE A 14 14.47 -26.34 0.26
CA ILE A 14 14.09 -26.49 1.69
C ILE A 14 13.45 -27.84 2.03
N THR A 15 13.59 -28.85 1.16
CA THR A 15 13.16 -30.25 1.38
C THR A 15 11.71 -30.39 1.91
N CYS A 16 10.76 -29.75 1.23
CA CYS A 16 9.35 -29.67 1.65
C CYS A 16 8.41 -30.74 1.05
N ASP A 17 8.95 -31.77 0.39
CA ASP A 17 8.25 -32.89 -0.26
C ASP A 17 7.26 -32.56 -1.40
N ALA A 18 6.89 -31.30 -1.59
CA ALA A 18 5.86 -30.87 -2.56
C ALA A 18 6.12 -31.35 -4.00
N CYS A 19 7.37 -31.25 -4.49
CA CYS A 19 7.72 -31.68 -5.85
C CYS A 19 7.63 -33.20 -6.04
N GLN A 20 7.96 -33.98 -5.01
CA GLN A 20 7.86 -35.44 -5.05
C GLN A 20 6.41 -35.92 -4.90
N GLU A 21 5.55 -35.22 -4.15
CA GLU A 21 4.13 -35.54 -4.10
C GLU A 21 3.43 -35.32 -5.45
N ILE A 22 3.83 -34.28 -6.19
CA ILE A 22 3.22 -33.91 -7.47
C ILE A 22 3.78 -34.77 -8.62
N ALA A 23 5.11 -34.93 -8.70
CA ALA A 23 5.79 -35.68 -9.76
C ALA A 23 6.82 -36.69 -9.19
N PRO A 24 6.35 -37.78 -8.56
CA PRO A 24 7.22 -38.77 -7.89
C PRO A 24 8.13 -39.55 -8.83
N ASP A 25 7.76 -39.65 -10.12
CA ASP A 25 8.58 -40.32 -11.12
C ASP A 25 9.73 -39.45 -11.64
N VAL A 26 9.76 -38.16 -11.28
CA VAL A 26 10.76 -37.18 -11.68
C VAL A 26 11.60 -36.70 -10.50
N PHE A 27 10.97 -36.43 -9.35
CA PHE A 27 11.64 -35.90 -8.16
C PHE A 27 11.64 -36.89 -6.99
N GLU A 28 12.78 -37.00 -6.32
CA GLU A 28 12.96 -37.73 -5.07
C GLU A 28 13.68 -36.81 -4.07
N VAL A 29 13.03 -36.50 -2.94
CA VAL A 29 13.57 -35.63 -1.90
C VAL A 29 14.50 -36.42 -1.00
N GLN A 30 15.70 -35.88 -0.78
CA GLN A 30 16.65 -36.34 0.23
C GLN A 30 16.78 -35.32 1.37
N ASP A 31 17.55 -35.67 2.40
CA ASP A 31 17.75 -34.83 3.59
C ASP A 31 18.32 -33.43 3.26
N ASP A 32 19.09 -33.31 2.16
CA ASP A 32 19.83 -32.08 1.82
C ASP A 32 19.25 -31.29 0.61
N SER A 33 18.55 -31.94 -0.34
CA SER A 33 17.92 -31.28 -1.50
C SER A 33 16.96 -32.25 -2.24
N SER A 34 16.23 -31.74 -3.24
CA SER A 34 15.42 -32.57 -4.15
C SER A 34 16.26 -33.00 -5.35
N PHE A 35 16.32 -34.31 -5.59
CA PHE A 35 17.08 -34.92 -6.69
C PHE A 35 16.15 -35.38 -7.81
N ILE A 36 16.71 -35.48 -9.01
CA ILE A 36 16.01 -36.00 -10.17
C ILE A 36 16.31 -37.49 -10.32
N VAL A 37 15.25 -38.30 -10.44
CA VAL A 37 15.35 -39.76 -10.50
C VAL A 37 16.12 -40.20 -11.74
N ALA A 38 17.02 -41.18 -11.58
CA ALA A 38 17.84 -41.73 -12.69
C ALA A 38 16.99 -42.29 -13.85
N ALA A 39 15.77 -42.73 -13.56
CA ALA A 39 14.82 -43.20 -14.57
C ALA A 39 14.36 -42.07 -15.50
N ALA A 40 14.29 -40.83 -15.01
CA ALA A 40 13.82 -39.65 -15.75
C ALA A 40 14.89 -39.07 -16.69
N ARG A 41 16.17 -39.21 -16.35
CA ARG A 41 17.29 -38.64 -17.11
C ARG A 41 17.87 -39.57 -18.17
N VAL A 42 18.42 -39.00 -19.24
CA VAL A 42 19.09 -39.74 -20.32
C VAL A 42 20.43 -40.32 -19.86
N ASP A 43 21.16 -39.63 -18.99
CA ASP A 43 22.46 -40.08 -18.46
C ASP A 43 22.35 -41.04 -17.26
N GLY A 44 21.15 -41.23 -16.70
CA GLY A 44 20.91 -42.08 -15.54
C GLY A 44 21.51 -41.53 -14.23
N GLY A 45 21.82 -40.22 -14.16
CA GLY A 45 22.29 -39.57 -12.93
C GLY A 45 21.20 -39.43 -11.88
N PHE A 46 21.58 -39.39 -10.61
CA PHE A 46 20.68 -39.20 -9.47
C PHE A 46 21.24 -38.12 -8.54
N ASP A 47 20.96 -36.87 -8.90
CA ASP A 47 21.39 -35.65 -8.22
C ASP A 47 20.44 -34.49 -8.64
N SER A 48 20.73 -33.25 -8.20
CA SER A 48 19.94 -32.06 -8.53
C SER A 48 19.97 -31.65 -10.02
N ASN A 49 20.82 -32.30 -10.83
CA ASN A 49 21.05 -32.03 -12.25
C ASN A 49 21.53 -30.60 -12.58
N GLU A 50 21.95 -29.83 -11.58
CA GLU A 50 22.40 -28.44 -11.74
C GLU A 50 23.74 -28.34 -12.49
N SER A 51 24.68 -29.23 -12.17
CA SER A 51 26.02 -29.23 -12.77
C SER A 51 26.07 -29.87 -14.16
N THR A 52 25.27 -30.92 -14.38
CA THR A 52 25.26 -31.71 -15.62
C THR A 52 24.24 -31.22 -16.64
N LYS A 53 23.14 -30.59 -16.19
CA LYS A 53 22.05 -30.09 -17.05
C LYS A 53 21.64 -31.12 -18.12
N SER A 54 21.45 -32.36 -17.67
CA SER A 54 21.15 -33.50 -18.53
C SER A 54 19.69 -33.51 -18.95
N ALA A 55 19.42 -33.93 -20.17
CA ALA A 55 18.06 -33.96 -20.72
C ALA A 55 17.20 -35.06 -20.05
N LEU A 56 15.90 -34.80 -20.00
CA LEU A 56 14.89 -35.81 -19.67
C LEU A 56 14.65 -36.74 -20.86
N LYS A 57 14.26 -37.99 -20.58
CA LYS A 57 13.82 -38.92 -21.63
C LYS A 57 12.54 -38.40 -22.28
N ASP A 58 12.45 -38.51 -23.61
CA ASP A 58 11.35 -37.95 -24.41
C ASP A 58 9.96 -38.40 -23.94
N GLU A 59 9.84 -39.66 -23.52
CA GLU A 59 8.59 -40.22 -23.00
C GLU A 59 8.12 -39.53 -21.71
N ILE A 60 9.04 -39.20 -20.80
CA ILE A 60 8.74 -38.58 -19.50
C ILE A 60 8.49 -37.08 -19.67
N GLY A 61 9.35 -36.40 -20.43
CA GLY A 61 9.22 -34.95 -20.67
C GLY A 61 7.95 -34.56 -21.43
N SER A 62 7.31 -35.50 -22.15
CA SER A 62 6.05 -35.28 -22.86
C SER A 62 4.82 -35.80 -22.11
N SER A 63 4.90 -36.94 -21.43
CA SER A 63 3.78 -37.50 -20.67
C SER A 63 3.51 -36.80 -19.35
N MET A 64 4.56 -36.28 -18.70
CA MET A 64 4.49 -35.60 -17.40
C MET A 64 4.68 -34.09 -17.52
N TYR A 65 4.38 -33.51 -18.68
CA TYR A 65 4.58 -32.08 -18.94
C TYR A 65 3.82 -31.20 -17.93
N ASP A 66 2.55 -31.51 -17.66
CA ASP A 66 1.72 -30.73 -16.73
C ASP A 66 2.15 -30.97 -15.27
N ASP A 67 2.44 -32.22 -14.89
CA ASP A 67 2.86 -32.56 -13.52
C ASP A 67 4.20 -31.90 -13.13
N ILE A 68 5.15 -31.79 -14.07
CA ILE A 68 6.42 -31.10 -13.81
C ILE A 68 6.20 -29.59 -13.67
N LEU A 69 5.29 -28.98 -14.43
CA LEU A 69 4.97 -27.56 -14.27
C LEU A 69 4.27 -27.29 -12.94
N ASP A 70 3.31 -28.13 -12.56
CA ASP A 70 2.63 -28.04 -11.26
C ASP A 70 3.62 -28.24 -10.11
N ALA A 71 4.63 -29.10 -10.27
CA ALA A 71 5.70 -29.29 -9.29
C ALA A 71 6.64 -28.08 -9.18
N VAL A 72 6.89 -27.37 -10.29
CA VAL A 72 7.65 -26.12 -10.30
C VAL A 72 6.86 -25.01 -9.60
N ASP A 73 5.59 -24.82 -9.97
CA ASP A 73 4.70 -23.81 -9.37
C ASP A 73 4.36 -24.12 -7.90
N GLY A 74 4.43 -25.39 -7.50
CA GLY A 74 4.25 -25.84 -6.13
C GLY A 74 5.46 -25.63 -5.22
N CYS A 75 6.62 -25.24 -5.76
CA CYS A 75 7.84 -25.05 -4.98
C CYS A 75 7.82 -23.70 -4.23
N PRO A 76 7.86 -23.66 -2.89
CA PRO A 76 7.75 -22.41 -2.11
C PRO A 76 8.96 -21.47 -2.22
N VAL A 77 10.05 -21.90 -2.85
CA VAL A 77 11.32 -21.15 -2.99
C VAL A 77 11.73 -20.98 -4.46
N ASP A 78 10.91 -21.46 -5.41
CA ASP A 78 11.14 -21.30 -6.86
C ASP A 78 12.52 -21.79 -7.37
N VAL A 79 13.10 -22.82 -6.74
CA VAL A 79 14.44 -23.36 -7.08
C VAL A 79 14.43 -24.43 -8.17
N ILE A 80 13.26 -24.94 -8.57
CA ILE A 80 13.14 -25.94 -9.63
C ILE A 80 13.05 -25.21 -10.98
N LYS A 81 14.04 -25.44 -11.85
CA LYS A 81 14.11 -24.83 -13.18
C LYS A 81 13.89 -25.87 -14.26
N TYR A 82 13.39 -25.43 -15.41
CA TYR A 82 13.13 -26.32 -16.53
C TYR A 82 13.31 -25.60 -17.88
N VAL A 83 13.55 -26.37 -18.94
CA VAL A 83 13.63 -25.87 -20.33
C VAL A 83 12.62 -26.63 -21.19
N LYS A 84 11.83 -25.90 -21.97
CA LYS A 84 10.90 -26.49 -22.96
C LYS A 84 11.64 -26.76 -24.27
N VAL A 85 11.24 -27.81 -24.98
CA VAL A 85 11.74 -28.09 -26.33
C VAL A 85 11.39 -26.90 -27.24
N GLY A 86 12.41 -26.18 -27.71
CA GLY A 86 12.26 -25.00 -28.57
C GLY A 86 12.35 -23.64 -27.87
N ALA A 87 12.65 -23.59 -26.56
CA ALA A 87 12.98 -22.35 -25.85
C ALA A 87 14.45 -22.36 -25.43
N GLU A 88 15.18 -21.27 -25.66
CA GLU A 88 16.56 -21.08 -25.20
C GLU A 88 16.60 -20.87 -23.67
N LEU A 89 17.69 -21.33 -23.05
CA LEU A 89 17.93 -21.34 -21.61
C LEU A 89 17.85 -19.92 -21.00
N ALA A 90 16.95 -19.73 -20.04
CA ALA A 90 17.01 -18.61 -19.11
C ALA A 90 17.93 -18.97 -17.93
N GLY A 91 19.11 -18.34 -17.85
CA GLY A 91 19.87 -18.16 -16.61
C GLY A 91 21.20 -18.92 -16.45
N GLY A 92 22.31 -18.16 -16.33
CA GLY A 92 23.60 -18.59 -15.77
C GLY A 92 24.83 -17.98 -16.46
N ASP A 93 25.52 -17.05 -15.77
CA ASP A 93 26.68 -16.23 -16.18
C ASP A 93 27.92 -16.99 -16.72
N GLU A 94 28.51 -16.49 -17.82
CA GLU A 94 29.90 -16.00 -17.89
C GLU A 94 30.18 -15.29 -19.24
N VAL A 95 30.55 -14.02 -19.12
CA VAL A 95 31.41 -13.14 -19.97
C VAL A 95 31.46 -13.35 -21.51
N SER A 96 31.18 -12.22 -22.20
CA SER A 96 31.46 -11.86 -23.61
C SER A 96 30.52 -12.34 -24.71
N GLU A 97 29.44 -11.59 -24.94
CA GLU A 97 29.16 -10.75 -26.12
C GLU A 97 27.72 -10.21 -25.97
N ALA A 98 27.52 -8.92 -26.22
CA ALA A 98 26.26 -8.23 -25.94
C ALA A 98 25.06 -8.87 -26.70
N PRO A 99 23.96 -9.24 -26.02
CA PRO A 99 22.75 -9.64 -26.73
C PRO A 99 21.99 -8.39 -27.16
N VAL A 100 21.63 -8.35 -28.43
CA VAL A 100 20.69 -7.40 -29.02
C VAL A 100 19.34 -7.63 -28.33
N VAL A 101 18.88 -6.66 -27.54
CA VAL A 101 17.59 -6.74 -26.85
C VAL A 101 16.48 -6.43 -27.85
N GLU A 102 15.63 -7.42 -28.12
CA GLU A 102 14.37 -7.24 -28.83
C GLU A 102 13.43 -6.31 -28.04
N ALA A 103 12.98 -5.26 -28.71
CA ALA A 103 12.08 -4.26 -28.18
C ALA A 103 10.68 -4.85 -27.88
N ALA A 104 10.16 -4.53 -26.69
CA ALA A 104 8.75 -4.68 -26.36
C ALA A 104 7.89 -3.74 -27.25
N PRO A 105 6.63 -4.09 -27.55
CA PRO A 105 5.87 -3.42 -28.61
C PRO A 105 5.37 -2.05 -28.14
N ALA A 106 5.97 -0.98 -28.69
CA ALA A 106 5.45 0.38 -28.58
C ALA A 106 4.23 0.54 -29.51
N VAL A 107 3.08 0.88 -28.93
CA VAL A 107 2.00 1.54 -29.65
C VAL A 107 2.16 3.03 -29.35
N GLU A 108 2.83 3.76 -30.22
CA GLU A 108 2.98 5.21 -30.09
C GLU A 108 2.55 5.93 -31.37
N GLU A 109 1.66 6.90 -31.18
CA GLU A 109 1.45 8.01 -32.10
C GLU A 109 2.76 8.78 -32.22
N ALA A 110 3.39 8.73 -33.40
CA ALA A 110 4.72 9.31 -33.63
C ALA A 110 4.70 10.84 -33.46
N VAL A 111 5.49 11.35 -32.51
CA VAL A 111 5.93 12.74 -32.51
C VAL A 111 6.83 12.93 -33.73
N GLU A 112 6.47 13.85 -34.65
CA GLU A 112 7.27 14.13 -35.86
C GLU A 112 8.61 14.79 -35.47
N LEU A 113 9.63 13.96 -35.22
CA LEU A 113 11.02 14.39 -35.07
C LEU A 113 11.65 14.58 -36.47
N PRO A 114 12.46 15.63 -36.70
CA PRO A 114 13.16 15.80 -37.97
C PRO A 114 14.11 14.64 -38.24
N SER A 115 14.07 14.10 -39.47
CA SER A 115 14.94 13.00 -39.88
C SER A 115 16.43 13.32 -39.72
N GLU A 116 16.81 14.60 -39.86
CA GLU A 116 18.19 15.10 -39.70
C GLU A 116 18.76 14.93 -38.28
N LEU A 117 17.90 14.84 -37.25
CA LEU A 117 18.33 14.63 -35.87
C LEU A 117 18.34 13.14 -35.48
N THR A 118 17.61 12.30 -36.22
CA THR A 118 17.48 10.87 -35.94
C THR A 118 18.35 9.98 -36.83
N GLU A 119 18.85 10.50 -37.94
CA GLU A 119 19.76 9.83 -38.86
C GLU A 119 21.21 10.23 -38.54
N GLY A 120 22.12 9.25 -38.39
CA GLY A 120 23.54 9.54 -38.16
C GLY A 120 24.25 8.80 -37.03
N ASP A 121 25.39 9.34 -36.59
CA ASP A 121 26.12 8.89 -35.40
C ASP A 121 25.41 9.36 -34.13
N ARG A 122 24.68 8.44 -33.51
CA ARG A 122 23.97 8.64 -32.25
C ARG A 122 24.73 8.08 -31.04
N GLY A 123 26.05 7.84 -31.16
CA GLY A 123 26.88 7.34 -30.08
C GLY A 123 26.92 8.31 -28.88
N LEU A 124 26.78 7.75 -27.67
CA LEU A 124 26.97 8.44 -26.40
C LEU A 124 27.88 7.60 -25.50
N LEU A 125 29.00 8.16 -25.05
CA LEU A 125 29.89 7.52 -24.08
C LEU A 125 29.58 8.02 -22.68
N VAL A 126 29.18 7.13 -21.77
CA VAL A 126 28.95 7.44 -20.36
C VAL A 126 30.09 6.82 -19.53
N LEU A 127 30.84 7.66 -18.82
CA LEU A 127 31.96 7.27 -17.97
C LEU A 127 31.58 7.43 -16.50
N PHE A 128 31.90 6.43 -15.67
CA PHE A 128 31.68 6.52 -14.23
C PHE A 128 32.95 6.34 -13.40
N GLY A 129 33.12 7.21 -12.39
CA GLY A 129 34.13 7.09 -11.34
C GLY A 129 33.43 6.89 -10.00
N SER A 130 33.67 5.76 -9.34
CA SER A 130 32.90 5.31 -8.17
C SER A 130 33.76 4.50 -7.20
N GLN A 131 33.67 4.80 -5.90
CA GLN A 131 34.28 3.97 -4.86
C GLN A 131 33.26 3.00 -4.22
N SER A 132 32.01 3.44 -4.03
CA SER A 132 30.98 2.70 -3.29
C SER A 132 29.81 2.20 -4.16
N GLY A 133 29.87 2.40 -5.47
CA GLY A 133 28.83 1.96 -6.42
C GLY A 133 27.81 3.03 -6.83
N ASN A 134 27.66 4.14 -6.08
CA ASN A 134 26.59 5.13 -6.36
C ASN A 134 26.67 5.74 -7.77
N SER A 135 27.86 6.16 -8.22
CA SER A 135 28.03 6.75 -9.56
C SER A 135 27.82 5.73 -10.68
N GLU A 136 28.11 4.45 -10.40
CA GLU A 136 27.89 3.35 -11.35
C GLU A 136 26.39 3.10 -11.55
N ASP A 137 25.63 3.02 -10.46
CA ASP A 137 24.17 2.88 -10.50
C ASP A 137 23.51 4.04 -11.27
N LEU A 138 23.96 5.28 -11.04
CA LEU A 138 23.49 6.45 -11.79
C LEU A 138 23.89 6.38 -13.27
N GLY A 139 25.07 5.83 -13.59
CA GLY A 139 25.51 5.57 -14.97
C GLY A 139 24.60 4.60 -15.70
N VAL A 140 24.29 3.46 -15.08
CA VAL A 140 23.35 2.47 -15.61
C VAL A 140 21.97 3.08 -15.85
N ASN A 141 21.48 3.89 -14.91
CA ASN A 141 20.19 4.56 -15.07
C ASN A 141 20.20 5.62 -16.17
N THR A 142 21.32 6.34 -16.35
CA THR A 142 21.48 7.35 -17.40
C THR A 142 21.46 6.71 -18.79
N VAL A 143 22.08 5.53 -18.96
CA VAL A 143 22.07 4.77 -20.22
C VAL A 143 20.66 4.31 -20.58
N LYS A 144 19.88 3.84 -19.60
CA LYS A 144 18.46 3.50 -19.80
C LYS A 144 17.63 4.69 -20.26
N LEU A 145 17.86 5.88 -19.67
CA LEU A 145 17.16 7.11 -20.06
C LEU A 145 17.58 7.60 -21.45
N ALA A 146 18.84 7.40 -21.85
CA ALA A 146 19.35 7.82 -23.15
C ALA A 146 18.65 7.13 -24.33
N ALA A 147 18.21 5.88 -24.14
CA ALA A 147 17.46 5.13 -25.15
C ALA A 147 16.14 5.84 -25.55
N ASN A 148 15.47 6.52 -24.61
CA ASN A 148 14.23 7.26 -24.87
C ASN A 148 14.47 8.48 -25.80
N ALA A 149 15.69 8.99 -25.86
CA ALA A 149 16.09 10.06 -26.78
C ALA A 149 16.67 9.53 -28.10
N GLY A 150 16.66 8.21 -28.33
CA GLY A 150 17.30 7.58 -29.49
C GLY A 150 18.82 7.76 -29.52
N LEU A 151 19.47 7.81 -28.36
CA LEU A 151 20.93 7.83 -28.23
C LEU A 151 21.45 6.41 -27.95
N ASN A 152 22.50 6.01 -28.67
CA ASN A 152 23.18 4.73 -28.48
C ASN A 152 24.24 4.87 -27.39
N ALA A 153 23.79 4.77 -26.13
CA ALA A 153 24.64 4.97 -24.97
C ALA A 153 25.45 3.72 -24.60
N THR A 154 26.76 3.89 -24.41
CA THR A 154 27.69 2.87 -23.91
C THR A 154 28.21 3.29 -22.54
N LEU A 155 28.02 2.45 -21.52
CA LEU A 155 28.59 2.65 -20.19
C LEU A 155 30.00 2.06 -20.14
N LYS A 156 30.97 2.82 -19.63
CA LYS A 156 32.34 2.35 -19.47
C LYS A 156 32.92 2.80 -18.13
N ASP A 157 33.52 1.85 -17.41
CA ASP A 157 34.31 2.14 -16.21
C ASP A 157 35.52 2.98 -16.61
N MET A 158 35.78 4.07 -15.88
CA MET A 158 36.92 4.93 -16.13
C MET A 158 38.26 4.16 -16.08
N ALA A 159 38.35 3.07 -15.32
CA ALA A 159 39.57 2.25 -15.26
C ALA A 159 39.86 1.53 -16.59
N SER A 160 38.82 1.31 -17.39
CA SER A 160 38.90 0.65 -18.70
C SER A 160 38.90 1.63 -19.87
N ALA A 161 38.66 2.91 -19.61
CA ALA A 161 38.58 3.96 -20.61
C ALA A 161 39.94 4.63 -20.85
N SER A 162 40.08 5.27 -22.01
CA SER A 162 41.27 5.97 -22.45
C SER A 162 40.90 7.34 -23.02
N MET A 163 41.89 8.23 -23.14
CA MET A 163 41.68 9.52 -23.82
C MET A 163 41.34 9.36 -25.31
N ASP A 164 41.78 8.26 -25.93
CA ASP A 164 41.43 7.94 -27.31
C ASP A 164 39.93 7.63 -27.43
N ASP A 165 39.33 6.93 -26.45
CA ASP A 165 37.87 6.71 -26.41
C ASP A 165 37.09 8.03 -26.28
N ILE A 166 37.57 8.94 -25.43
CA ILE A 166 36.93 10.25 -25.21
C ILE A 166 37.03 11.12 -26.48
N SER A 167 38.18 11.12 -27.15
CA SER A 167 38.38 11.90 -28.38
C SER A 167 37.66 11.33 -29.60
N ALA A 168 37.43 10.01 -29.63
CA ALA A 168 36.65 9.36 -30.69
C ALA A 168 35.12 9.55 -30.52
N ALA A 169 34.66 9.91 -29.33
CA ALA A 169 33.24 10.06 -29.03
C ALA A 169 32.73 11.48 -29.33
N SER A 170 31.65 11.59 -30.08
CA SER A 170 30.97 12.87 -30.35
C SER A 170 30.25 13.43 -29.10
N ARG A 171 29.80 12.54 -28.21
CA ARG A 171 29.02 12.88 -27.00
C ARG A 171 29.56 12.11 -25.79
N VAL A 172 29.86 12.82 -24.70
CA VAL A 172 30.45 12.24 -23.48
C VAL A 172 29.71 12.72 -22.24
N LEU A 173 29.34 11.82 -21.34
CA LEU A 173 28.86 12.13 -20.00
C LEU A 173 29.80 11.56 -18.95
N ILE A 174 30.12 12.35 -17.94
CA ILE A 174 30.93 11.90 -16.79
C ILE A 174 30.08 11.93 -15.53
N ILE A 175 30.04 10.82 -14.80
CA ILE A 175 29.43 10.72 -13.47
C ILE A 175 30.52 10.30 -12.49
N CYS A 176 31.02 11.21 -11.66
CA CYS A 176 32.18 10.95 -10.81
C CYS A 176 31.91 11.34 -9.36
N SER A 177 32.16 10.42 -8.43
CA SER A 177 32.18 10.71 -7.00
C SER A 177 33.53 11.29 -6.59
N THR A 178 33.56 12.12 -5.55
CA THR A 178 34.82 12.56 -4.93
C THR A 178 35.17 11.63 -3.77
N TRP A 179 36.44 11.25 -3.66
CA TRP A 179 36.93 10.40 -2.56
C TRP A 179 37.87 11.17 -1.63
N GLY A 180 37.84 10.82 -0.34
CA GLY A 180 38.71 11.44 0.67
C GLY A 180 38.55 12.95 0.76
N GLU A 181 39.67 13.68 0.65
CA GLU A 181 39.75 15.13 0.74
C GLU A 181 39.83 15.77 -0.65
N GLY A 182 39.03 15.31 -1.62
CA GLY A 182 38.98 15.90 -2.96
C GLY A 182 39.66 15.10 -4.08
N ASP A 183 40.10 13.88 -3.79
CA ASP A 183 40.79 13.00 -4.74
C ASP A 183 39.78 12.31 -5.69
N GLN A 184 40.29 11.82 -6.83
CA GLN A 184 39.49 10.96 -7.72
C GLN A 184 39.28 9.58 -7.06
N PRO A 185 38.19 8.88 -7.39
CA PRO A 185 38.02 7.47 -7.03
C PRO A 185 39.13 6.60 -7.63
N ASP A 186 39.41 5.45 -6.99
CA ASP A 186 40.51 4.56 -7.41
C ASP A 186 40.36 4.12 -8.88
N ASN A 187 39.13 3.91 -9.34
CA ASN A 187 38.84 3.51 -10.72
C ASN A 187 38.95 4.66 -11.74
N ALA A 188 39.05 5.92 -11.30
CA ALA A 188 39.14 7.10 -12.18
C ALA A 188 40.54 7.71 -12.22
N GLU A 189 41.41 7.38 -11.27
CA GLU A 189 42.71 8.03 -11.08
C GLU A 189 43.64 7.90 -12.31
N ASP A 190 43.79 6.71 -12.88
CA ASP A 190 44.69 6.49 -14.03
C ASP A 190 44.24 7.30 -15.27
N LEU A 191 42.93 7.32 -15.53
CA LEU A 191 42.36 8.08 -16.63
C LEU A 191 42.48 9.59 -16.38
N TRP A 192 42.32 10.04 -15.12
CA TRP A 192 42.51 11.43 -14.73
C TRP A 192 43.94 11.89 -14.93
N GLN A 193 44.94 11.08 -14.54
CA GLN A 193 46.35 11.39 -14.79
C GLN A 193 46.65 11.49 -16.28
N ALA A 194 46.10 10.58 -17.08
CA ALA A 194 46.22 10.63 -18.54
C ALA A 194 45.56 11.89 -19.13
N ALA A 195 44.35 12.25 -18.69
CA ALA A 195 43.63 13.45 -19.12
C ALA A 195 44.36 14.74 -18.72
N SER A 196 44.90 14.78 -17.50
CA SER A 196 45.67 15.90 -16.96
C SER A 196 46.97 16.15 -17.72
N ALA A 197 47.62 15.08 -18.19
CA ALA A 197 48.84 15.17 -19.01
C ALA A 197 48.56 15.34 -20.53
N SER A 198 47.32 15.11 -20.97
CA SER A 198 46.96 15.12 -22.39
C SER A 198 47.03 16.53 -23.02
N SER A 199 47.27 16.55 -24.32
CA SER A 199 47.11 17.74 -25.18
C SER A 199 46.19 17.44 -26.37
N ALA A 200 45.32 16.44 -26.22
CA ALA A 200 44.33 16.06 -27.21
C ALA A 200 43.37 17.21 -27.49
N ASP A 201 43.00 17.38 -28.77
CA ASP A 201 41.99 18.33 -29.20
C ASP A 201 40.62 17.66 -29.10
N LEU A 202 39.77 18.14 -28.20
CA LEU A 202 38.40 17.65 -27.99
C LEU A 202 37.34 18.60 -28.57
N SER A 203 37.70 19.47 -29.51
CA SER A 203 36.76 20.46 -30.09
C SER A 203 35.50 19.87 -30.75
N GLY A 204 35.54 18.60 -31.15
CA GLY A 204 34.37 17.86 -31.66
C GLY A 204 33.51 17.18 -30.58
N VAL A 205 33.94 17.19 -29.32
CA VAL A 205 33.28 16.46 -28.22
C VAL A 205 32.33 17.38 -27.47
N SER A 206 31.08 16.96 -27.32
CA SER A 206 30.10 17.63 -26.46
C SER A 206 29.90 16.88 -25.15
N PHE A 207 29.97 17.57 -24.01
CA PHE A 207 29.98 16.93 -22.71
C PHE A 207 29.16 17.62 -21.61
N SER A 208 28.83 16.85 -20.57
CA SER A 208 28.37 17.36 -19.27
C SER A 208 28.80 16.43 -18.14
N VAL A 209 28.85 16.95 -16.91
CA VAL A 209 29.37 16.25 -15.74
C VAL A 209 28.36 16.26 -14.60
N CYS A 210 28.13 15.10 -13.99
CA CYS A 210 27.44 14.94 -12.71
C CYS A 210 28.47 14.59 -11.65
N ALA A 211 28.69 15.50 -10.70
CA ALA A 211 29.64 15.33 -9.63
C ALA A 211 28.92 14.92 -8.34
N LEU A 212 29.35 13.82 -7.73
CA LEU A 212 28.84 13.39 -6.42
C LEU A 212 29.85 13.74 -5.33
N GLY A 213 29.34 14.29 -4.22
CA GLY A 213 30.13 14.66 -3.06
C GLY A 213 29.27 14.75 -1.80
N ASP A 214 29.91 15.10 -0.70
CA ASP A 214 29.24 15.32 0.59
C ASP A 214 29.67 16.70 1.11
N LEU A 215 28.69 17.56 1.39
CA LEU A 215 28.90 18.93 1.89
C LEU A 215 29.60 18.97 3.25
N SER A 216 29.71 17.84 3.95
CA SER A 216 30.45 17.69 5.21
C SER A 216 31.97 17.78 5.04
N TYR A 217 32.48 17.65 3.81
CA TYR A 217 33.90 17.78 3.47
C TYR A 217 34.21 19.15 2.86
N ASP A 218 35.42 19.66 3.11
CA ASP A 218 35.84 20.98 2.61
C ASP A 218 35.91 21.04 1.07
N LEU A 219 36.32 19.94 0.44
CA LEU A 219 36.47 19.81 -1.02
C LEU A 219 35.27 19.09 -1.66
N PHE A 220 34.10 19.70 -1.52
CA PHE A 220 32.83 19.21 -2.08
C PHE A 220 32.88 19.08 -3.62
N CYS A 221 32.57 17.89 -4.16
CA CYS A 221 32.49 17.59 -5.60
C CYS A 221 33.78 17.89 -6.41
N GLU A 222 34.94 17.92 -5.76
CA GLU A 222 36.20 18.35 -6.36
C GLU A 222 36.61 17.51 -7.57
N ALA A 223 36.46 16.18 -7.50
CA ALA A 223 36.81 15.28 -8.59
C ALA A 223 36.00 15.58 -9.88
N GLY A 224 34.69 15.84 -9.73
CA GLY A 224 33.83 16.21 -10.86
C GLY A 224 34.10 17.62 -11.39
N LYS A 225 34.45 18.57 -10.53
CA LYS A 225 34.87 19.94 -10.93
C LYS A 225 36.15 19.91 -11.76
N GLN A 226 37.09 19.04 -11.38
CA GLN A 226 38.33 18.80 -12.09
C GLN A 226 38.07 18.28 -13.52
N TRP A 227 37.22 17.25 -13.68
CA TRP A 227 36.80 16.75 -14.99
C TRP A 227 36.13 17.81 -15.86
N ASP A 228 35.19 18.55 -15.28
CA ASP A 228 34.44 19.59 -15.97
C ASP A 228 35.34 20.73 -16.49
N THR A 229 36.32 21.13 -15.69
CA THR A 229 37.31 22.14 -16.08
C THR A 229 38.25 21.60 -17.15
N ARG A 230 38.76 20.37 -16.95
CA ARG A 230 39.79 19.80 -17.81
C ARG A 230 39.29 19.51 -19.22
N LEU A 231 38.08 18.96 -19.37
CA LEU A 231 37.48 18.72 -20.68
C LEU A 231 37.26 20.04 -21.43
N SER A 232 36.83 21.09 -20.72
CA SER A 232 36.68 22.43 -21.31
C SER A 232 38.01 23.03 -21.76
N GLU A 233 39.11 22.83 -21.01
CA GLU A 233 40.45 23.28 -21.40
C GLU A 233 40.98 22.57 -22.65
N LEU A 234 40.64 21.30 -22.82
CA LEU A 234 41.00 20.49 -23.99
C LEU A 234 40.12 20.81 -25.22
N GLY A 235 39.16 21.73 -25.10
CA GLY A 235 38.36 22.24 -26.21
C GLY A 235 36.95 21.62 -26.33
N ALA A 236 36.57 20.70 -25.44
CA ALA A 236 35.24 20.09 -25.48
C ALA A 236 34.14 21.12 -25.17
N ARG A 237 32.98 20.98 -25.80
CA ARG A 237 31.83 21.87 -25.63
C ARG A 237 30.94 21.40 -24.49
N ARG A 238 30.81 22.21 -23.44
CA ARG A 238 29.83 21.96 -22.37
C ARG A 238 28.41 22.23 -22.87
N VAL A 239 27.54 21.24 -22.80
CA VAL A 239 26.13 21.37 -23.23
C VAL A 239 25.17 21.77 -22.12
N VAL A 240 25.44 21.30 -20.90
CA VAL A 240 24.70 21.62 -19.68
C VAL A 240 25.71 21.80 -18.56
N ASP A 241 25.48 22.80 -17.72
CA ASP A 241 26.31 23.05 -16.55
C ASP A 241 26.43 21.81 -15.64
N ARG A 242 27.59 21.65 -15.03
CA ARG A 242 27.85 20.56 -14.10
C ARG A 242 26.84 20.56 -12.98
N ALA A 243 26.32 19.38 -12.63
CA ALA A 243 25.51 19.19 -11.45
C ALA A 243 26.39 18.77 -10.27
N ASP A 244 26.27 19.49 -9.14
CA ASP A 244 26.94 19.15 -7.89
C ASP A 244 25.91 18.50 -6.94
N CYS A 245 26.02 17.19 -6.74
CA CYS A 245 25.10 16.37 -5.97
C CYS A 245 25.65 16.10 -4.56
N ASP A 246 24.85 16.40 -3.54
CA ASP A 246 25.11 16.03 -2.14
C ASP A 246 24.63 14.58 -1.85
N VAL A 247 24.63 14.15 -0.59
CA VAL A 247 24.18 12.81 -0.16
C VAL A 247 22.79 12.41 -0.71
N ASP A 248 21.87 13.37 -0.86
CA ASP A 248 20.57 13.18 -1.53
C ASP A 248 20.66 13.56 -3.02
N PHE A 249 21.34 12.72 -3.79
CA PHE A 249 21.69 13.00 -5.19
C PHE A 249 20.56 12.75 -6.21
N ASP A 250 19.50 12.02 -5.83
CA ASP A 250 18.48 11.53 -6.77
C ASP A 250 17.76 12.65 -7.54
N GLN A 251 17.33 13.70 -6.84
CA GLN A 251 16.55 14.78 -7.45
C GLN A 251 17.41 15.65 -8.37
N VAL A 252 18.65 15.92 -7.96
CA VAL A 252 19.61 16.72 -8.72
C VAL A 252 20.05 15.95 -9.96
N TRP A 253 20.39 14.67 -9.82
CA TRP A 253 20.73 13.79 -10.93
C TRP A 253 19.59 13.71 -11.95
N LYS A 254 18.34 13.50 -11.53
CA LYS A 254 17.19 13.45 -12.46
C LYS A 254 17.06 14.72 -13.31
N THR A 255 17.19 15.87 -12.66
CA THR A 255 17.07 17.17 -13.34
C THR A 255 18.21 17.35 -14.34
N TRP A 256 19.43 17.00 -13.94
CA TRP A 256 20.61 17.06 -14.80
C TRP A 256 20.56 16.05 -15.95
N SER A 257 20.22 14.79 -15.70
CA SER A 257 20.22 13.73 -16.71
C SER A 257 19.22 14.02 -17.81
N THR A 258 18.02 14.50 -17.47
CA THR A 258 17.02 14.89 -18.47
C THR A 258 17.51 16.06 -19.32
N ALA A 259 18.07 17.10 -18.70
CA ALA A 259 18.60 18.24 -19.43
C ALA A 259 19.80 17.86 -20.30
N ALA A 260 20.77 17.12 -19.77
CA ALA A 260 21.98 16.73 -20.46
C ALA A 260 21.69 15.83 -21.67
N LEU A 261 20.85 14.80 -21.50
CA LEU A 261 20.45 13.91 -22.59
C LEU A 261 19.64 14.64 -23.67
N ALA A 262 18.72 15.55 -23.28
CA ALA A 262 17.95 16.34 -24.24
C ALA A 262 18.84 17.22 -25.11
N ASN A 263 19.81 17.92 -24.48
CA ASN A 263 20.76 18.76 -25.19
C ASN A 263 21.70 17.96 -26.10
N LEU A 264 22.18 16.80 -25.64
CA LEU A 264 23.04 15.91 -26.43
C LEU A 264 22.29 15.28 -27.62
N ALA A 265 21.00 14.99 -27.47
CA ALA A 265 20.15 14.47 -28.53
C ALA A 265 19.89 15.49 -29.66
N CYS A 266 20.01 16.79 -29.37
CA CYS A 266 19.83 17.88 -30.33
C CYS A 266 21.09 18.20 -31.17
N ILE A 267 22.17 17.45 -30.97
CA ILE A 267 23.41 17.62 -31.73
C ILE A 267 23.31 16.74 -32.98
N ASP A 268 23.45 17.36 -34.15
CA ASP A 268 23.51 16.65 -35.44
C ASP A 268 24.89 16.03 -35.71
N ASP A 269 24.99 15.24 -36.79
CA ASP A 269 26.25 14.62 -37.25
C ASP A 269 27.36 15.63 -37.59
N SER A 270 27.00 16.89 -37.83
CA SER A 270 27.94 17.96 -38.14
C SER A 270 28.41 18.72 -36.88
N GLY A 271 27.95 18.32 -35.69
CA GLY A 271 28.28 18.94 -34.41
C GLY A 271 27.53 20.25 -34.13
N ASN A 272 26.48 20.57 -34.91
CA ASN A 272 25.62 21.72 -34.65
C ASN A 272 24.48 21.34 -33.71
N MET A 273 24.13 22.28 -32.82
CA MET A 273 23.09 22.10 -31.81
C MET A 273 21.80 22.78 -32.26
N HIS A 274 20.71 22.02 -32.37
CA HIS A 274 19.39 22.53 -32.77
C HIS A 274 18.55 22.83 -31.53
N GLU A 275 18.60 24.08 -31.06
CA GLU A 275 17.95 24.50 -29.80
C GLU A 275 16.43 24.32 -29.79
N ASP A 276 15.79 24.38 -30.96
CA ASP A 276 14.33 24.31 -31.11
C ASP A 276 13.73 22.95 -30.65
N PHE A 277 14.54 21.89 -30.61
CA PHE A 277 14.08 20.53 -30.27
C PHE A 277 14.42 20.09 -28.84
N ILE A 278 15.11 20.93 -28.05
CA ILE A 278 15.52 20.59 -26.67
C ILE A 278 14.29 20.27 -25.81
N ALA A 279 13.23 21.05 -25.93
CA ALA A 279 11.98 20.82 -25.19
C ALA A 279 11.31 19.50 -25.58
N THR A 280 11.28 19.18 -26.88
CA THR A 280 10.70 17.93 -27.40
C THR A 280 11.47 16.71 -26.90
N PHE A 281 12.81 16.73 -26.95
CA PHE A 281 13.61 15.63 -26.41
C PHE A 281 13.51 15.52 -24.89
N ALA A 282 13.41 16.64 -24.16
CA ALA A 282 13.19 16.61 -22.72
C ALA A 282 11.85 15.94 -22.35
N GLU A 283 10.78 16.20 -23.11
CA GLU A 283 9.48 15.52 -22.96
C GLU A 283 9.56 14.02 -23.30
N LEU A 284 10.36 13.61 -24.27
CA LEU A 284 10.55 12.18 -24.59
C LEU A 284 11.31 11.44 -23.48
N ILE A 285 12.34 12.07 -22.90
CA ILE A 285 13.17 11.47 -21.84
C ILE A 285 12.39 11.40 -20.52
N SER A 286 11.65 12.46 -20.21
CA SER A 286 10.79 12.54 -19.04
C SER A 286 9.39 12.95 -19.49
N PRO A 287 8.53 11.98 -19.87
CA PRO A 287 7.16 12.29 -20.25
C PRO A 287 6.47 12.91 -19.05
N THR A 288 6.29 14.23 -19.08
CA THR A 288 5.29 14.89 -18.26
C THR A 288 3.98 14.25 -18.66
N LYS A 289 3.41 13.42 -17.79
CA LYS A 289 2.07 12.88 -17.98
C LYS A 289 1.16 14.06 -18.32
N LYS A 290 0.75 14.20 -19.59
CA LYS A 290 -0.43 14.98 -19.92
C LYS A 290 -1.53 14.46 -19.00
N ALA A 291 -2.33 15.37 -18.45
CA ALA A 291 -3.36 15.10 -17.44
C ALA A 291 -4.53 14.19 -17.91
N GLY A 292 -4.28 13.26 -18.84
CA GLY A 292 -5.22 12.29 -19.38
C GLY A 292 -4.49 11.03 -19.85
N ALA A 293 -3.92 10.29 -18.91
CA ALA A 293 -3.69 8.83 -18.96
C ALA A 293 -2.78 8.47 -17.78
N VAL A 294 -3.34 8.44 -16.58
CA VAL A 294 -2.68 7.77 -15.46
C VAL A 294 -2.82 6.28 -15.72
N ALA A 295 -1.82 5.67 -16.37
CA ALA A 295 -1.71 4.23 -16.45
C ALA A 295 -1.49 3.69 -15.03
N SER A 296 -2.42 2.87 -14.56
CA SER A 296 -2.25 2.04 -13.37
C SER A 296 -0.97 1.20 -13.48
N ALA A 297 -0.29 1.00 -12.36
CA ALA A 297 0.87 0.10 -12.25
C ALA A 297 0.60 -1.35 -12.72
N ALA A 298 -0.66 -1.72 -12.95
CA ALA A 298 -1.09 -3.03 -13.45
C ALA A 298 -1.49 -3.07 -14.93
N GLY A 299 -1.32 -1.98 -15.70
CA GLY A 299 -1.65 -1.96 -17.15
C GLY A 299 -3.14 -2.09 -17.49
N ILE A 300 -4.03 -2.01 -16.50
CA ILE A 300 -5.49 -2.09 -16.70
C ILE A 300 -6.02 -0.69 -17.02
N VAL A 301 -6.22 -0.39 -18.31
CA VAL A 301 -6.84 0.87 -18.75
C VAL A 301 -8.35 0.67 -18.86
N GLN A 302 -9.09 1.20 -17.88
CA GLN A 302 -10.54 1.36 -17.99
C GLN A 302 -10.88 2.65 -18.75
N ALA A 303 -12.07 2.70 -19.37
CA ALA A 303 -12.53 3.88 -20.08
C ALA A 303 -12.56 5.13 -19.18
N ASP A 304 -12.34 6.27 -19.81
CA ASP A 304 -12.41 7.58 -19.16
C ASP A 304 -13.83 7.90 -18.72
N ILE A 305 -13.91 8.58 -17.59
CA ILE A 305 -15.14 8.89 -16.89
C ILE A 305 -15.16 10.38 -16.56
N ASP A 306 -16.26 11.04 -16.92
CA ASP A 306 -16.51 12.43 -16.52
C ASP A 306 -17.02 12.49 -15.07
N LEU A 307 -16.23 13.15 -14.22
CA LEU A 307 -16.40 13.21 -12.78
C LEU A 307 -16.46 14.66 -12.30
N THR A 308 -17.51 15.02 -11.58
CA THR A 308 -17.58 16.25 -10.80
C THR A 308 -17.19 15.92 -9.36
N VAL A 309 -16.02 16.38 -8.92
CA VAL A 309 -15.49 16.19 -7.58
C VAL A 309 -15.74 17.45 -6.75
N LYS A 310 -16.54 17.31 -5.70
CA LYS A 310 -16.74 18.35 -4.69
C LYS A 310 -15.82 18.08 -3.50
N ILE A 311 -14.93 19.02 -3.20
CA ILE A 311 -13.90 18.89 -2.16
C ILE A 311 -14.18 19.90 -1.04
N PHE A 312 -14.12 19.42 0.21
CA PHE A 312 -14.16 20.28 1.38
C PHE A 312 -12.86 21.09 1.53
N ARG A 313 -13.00 22.41 1.71
CA ARG A 313 -11.87 23.33 1.91
C ARG A 313 -11.87 23.94 3.29
N TYR A 314 -10.69 24.03 3.88
CA TYR A 314 -10.50 24.69 5.17
C TYR A 314 -9.13 25.35 5.23
N ASP A 315 -9.13 26.66 5.45
CA ASP A 315 -7.93 27.43 5.70
C ASP A 315 -7.82 27.74 7.21
N PRO A 316 -6.81 27.20 7.91
CA PRO A 316 -6.59 27.50 9.33
C PRO A 316 -6.19 28.96 9.60
N ALA A 317 -5.62 29.69 8.62
CA ALA A 317 -5.20 31.07 8.81
C ALA A 317 -6.40 32.04 8.88
N GLU A 318 -7.38 31.83 8.00
CA GLU A 318 -8.61 32.64 7.94
C GLU A 318 -9.77 32.05 8.76
N ALA A 319 -9.61 30.82 9.26
CA ALA A 319 -10.66 30.03 9.92
C ALA A 319 -11.96 29.93 9.07
N SER A 320 -11.79 29.95 7.74
CA SER A 320 -12.88 29.87 6.77
C SER A 320 -13.03 28.43 6.28
N ARG A 321 -14.29 27.99 6.08
CA ARG A 321 -14.61 26.67 5.52
C ARG A 321 -15.52 26.82 4.32
N GLY A 322 -15.29 26.00 3.31
CA GLY A 322 -15.97 26.11 2.03
C GLY A 322 -16.02 24.78 1.29
N TRP A 323 -16.57 24.86 0.08
CA TRP A 323 -16.69 23.75 -0.83
C TRP A 323 -16.34 24.22 -2.22
N ASP A 324 -15.38 23.54 -2.83
CA ASP A 324 -15.01 23.76 -4.21
C ASP A 324 -15.47 22.57 -5.04
N SER A 325 -15.74 22.81 -6.33
CA SER A 325 -16.17 21.77 -7.26
C SER A 325 -15.29 21.82 -8.50
N TYR A 326 -14.76 20.66 -8.87
CA TYR A 326 -13.82 20.47 -9.95
C TYR A 326 -14.41 19.44 -10.90
N ASP A 327 -14.39 19.74 -12.19
CA ASP A 327 -14.77 18.78 -13.22
C ASP A 327 -13.49 18.18 -13.80
N CYS A 328 -13.38 16.86 -13.79
CA CYS A 328 -12.24 16.15 -14.34
C CYS A 328 -12.68 14.89 -15.09
N THR A 329 -11.93 14.57 -16.16
CA THR A 329 -12.09 13.33 -16.91
C THR A 329 -10.94 12.42 -16.52
N VAL A 330 -11.27 11.31 -15.85
CA VAL A 330 -10.27 10.38 -15.29
C VAL A 330 -10.63 8.94 -15.63
N PRO A 331 -9.63 8.05 -15.83
CA PRO A 331 -9.88 6.63 -15.95
C PRO A 331 -10.59 6.08 -14.70
N GLY A 332 -11.63 5.27 -14.89
CA GLY A 332 -12.45 4.80 -13.75
C GLY A 332 -11.72 3.92 -12.72
N HIS A 333 -10.59 3.33 -13.10
CA HIS A 333 -9.80 2.47 -12.24
C HIS A 333 -8.89 3.22 -11.26
N LEU A 334 -8.76 4.55 -11.41
CA LEU A 334 -7.91 5.34 -10.52
C LEU A 334 -8.39 5.30 -9.07
N SER A 335 -7.42 5.35 -8.18
CA SER A 335 -7.63 5.58 -6.76
C SER A 335 -8.09 7.02 -6.50
N ILE A 336 -8.78 7.25 -5.40
CA ILE A 336 -9.19 8.60 -5.00
C ILE A 336 -7.97 9.51 -4.80
N SER A 337 -6.87 8.98 -4.25
CA SER A 337 -5.62 9.73 -4.09
C SER A 337 -5.02 10.19 -5.41
N GLU A 338 -5.09 9.37 -6.46
CA GLU A 338 -4.61 9.72 -7.80
C GLU A 338 -5.51 10.77 -8.45
N VAL A 339 -6.83 10.68 -8.27
CA VAL A 339 -7.75 11.73 -8.73
C VAL A 339 -7.46 13.06 -8.04
N LEU A 340 -7.25 13.05 -6.73
CA LEU A 340 -6.91 14.27 -5.99
C LEU A 340 -5.53 14.83 -6.39
N ASN A 341 -4.54 13.98 -6.68
CA ASN A 341 -3.25 14.42 -7.22
C ASN A 341 -3.40 15.02 -8.62
N SER A 342 -4.20 14.40 -9.49
CA SER A 342 -4.50 14.93 -10.83
C SER A 342 -5.14 16.32 -10.76
N ILE A 343 -6.11 16.53 -9.86
CA ILE A 343 -6.72 17.86 -9.63
C ILE A 343 -5.68 18.84 -9.09
N ARG A 344 -4.80 18.40 -8.17
CA ARG A 344 -3.73 19.24 -7.62
C ARG A 344 -2.75 19.71 -8.69
N GLU A 345 -2.36 18.82 -9.59
CA GLU A 345 -1.39 19.09 -10.65
C GLU A 345 -1.99 19.93 -11.79
N SER A 346 -3.25 19.71 -12.13
CA SER A 346 -3.89 20.34 -13.30
C SER A 346 -4.69 21.61 -13.01
N GLN A 347 -5.38 21.68 -11.87
CA GLN A 347 -6.37 22.73 -11.58
C GLN A 347 -6.02 23.55 -10.34
N ASP A 348 -5.67 22.91 -9.21
CA ASP A 348 -5.47 23.60 -7.95
C ASP A 348 -4.37 22.98 -7.05
N GLY A 349 -3.17 23.55 -7.15
CA GLY A 349 -2.00 23.15 -6.36
C GLY A 349 -2.13 23.40 -4.84
N SER A 350 -3.14 24.14 -4.38
CA SER A 350 -3.31 24.48 -2.96
C SER A 350 -3.98 23.40 -2.12
N ILE A 351 -4.60 22.40 -2.78
CA ILE A 351 -5.34 21.31 -2.13
C ILE A 351 -4.40 20.44 -1.28
N SER A 352 -4.69 20.36 0.00
CA SER A 352 -3.89 19.61 0.98
C SER A 352 -4.57 18.30 1.41
N PHE A 353 -3.89 17.18 1.22
CA PHE A 353 -4.34 15.84 1.65
C PHE A 353 -3.15 14.89 1.79
N ARG A 354 -3.32 13.78 2.52
CA ARG A 354 -2.32 12.70 2.64
C ARG A 354 -2.57 11.65 1.55
N SER A 355 -1.61 11.46 0.66
CA SER A 355 -1.80 10.65 -0.56
C SER A 355 -1.67 9.15 -0.36
N SER A 356 -0.85 8.67 0.58
CA SER A 356 -0.58 7.24 0.73
C SER A 356 -0.41 6.78 2.18
N GLY A 357 -0.61 5.48 2.39
CA GLY A 357 -0.34 4.80 3.66
C GLY A 357 -1.51 4.83 4.63
N LYS A 358 -1.24 4.47 5.90
CA LYS A 358 -2.29 4.26 6.93
C LYS A 358 -3.14 5.50 7.25
N LEU A 359 -2.64 6.69 6.90
CA LEU A 359 -3.26 7.99 7.18
C LEU A 359 -4.00 8.60 5.98
N SER A 360 -4.20 7.84 4.90
CA SER A 360 -4.93 8.24 3.70
C SER A 360 -6.46 8.23 3.85
N GLY A 361 -6.98 8.07 5.08
CA GLY A 361 -8.41 7.93 5.34
C GLY A 361 -9.20 9.21 5.03
N LEU A 362 -10.25 9.10 4.22
CA LEU A 362 -11.17 10.18 3.84
C LEU A 362 -12.62 9.72 3.94
N LEU A 363 -13.55 10.68 4.01
CA LEU A 363 -14.98 10.42 3.90
C LEU A 363 -15.43 10.75 2.48
N VAL A 364 -15.85 9.75 1.71
CA VAL A 364 -16.21 9.91 0.31
C VAL A 364 -17.62 9.37 0.07
N ASN A 365 -18.51 10.22 -0.45
CA ASN A 365 -19.94 9.91 -0.61
C ASN A 365 -20.59 9.34 0.67
N GLY A 366 -20.15 9.80 1.85
CA GLY A 366 -20.63 9.34 3.15
C GLY A 366 -20.07 8.01 3.63
N ARG A 367 -19.07 7.44 2.95
CA ARG A 367 -18.35 6.23 3.38
C ARG A 367 -16.91 6.55 3.76
N VAL A 368 -16.43 5.97 4.86
CA VAL A 368 -15.04 6.14 5.27
C VAL A 368 -14.18 5.15 4.48
N VAL A 369 -13.27 5.66 3.68
CA VAL A 369 -12.43 4.88 2.77
C VAL A 369 -10.98 5.29 2.87
N ARG A 370 -10.10 4.38 2.47
CA ARG A 370 -8.69 4.68 2.23
C ARG A 370 -8.52 5.22 0.82
N ALA A 371 -8.01 6.44 0.69
CA ALA A 371 -7.95 7.12 -0.60
C ALA A 371 -7.00 6.43 -1.60
N ASP A 372 -5.98 5.73 -1.09
CA ASP A 372 -4.96 4.99 -1.86
C ASP A 372 -5.45 3.64 -2.39
N GLU A 373 -6.35 2.97 -1.67
CA GLU A 373 -6.83 1.63 -2.03
C GLU A 373 -8.19 1.65 -2.73
N CYS A 374 -8.99 2.71 -2.54
CA CYS A 374 -10.35 2.76 -3.04
C CYS A 374 -10.41 3.36 -4.45
N ARG A 375 -10.96 2.59 -5.39
CA ARG A 375 -11.17 3.01 -6.78
C ARG A 375 -12.42 3.88 -6.91
N VAL A 376 -12.38 4.84 -7.83
CA VAL A 376 -13.53 5.73 -8.10
C VAL A 376 -14.78 4.92 -8.46
N LEU A 377 -14.65 3.92 -9.33
CA LEU A 377 -15.76 3.07 -9.76
C LEU A 377 -16.47 2.32 -8.63
N ASP A 378 -15.80 2.03 -7.50
CA ASP A 378 -16.42 1.32 -6.38
C ASP A 378 -17.35 2.22 -5.55
N LEU A 379 -17.19 3.54 -5.66
CA LEU A 379 -17.94 4.55 -4.90
C LEU A 379 -19.01 5.27 -5.69
N VAL A 380 -18.98 5.09 -7.00
CA VAL A 380 -19.79 5.82 -7.93
C VAL A 380 -20.71 4.83 -8.64
N GLY A 381 -22.03 5.01 -8.48
CA GLY A 381 -23.04 4.19 -9.15
C GLY A 381 -24.01 5.08 -9.94
N GLY A 382 -24.13 4.86 -11.25
CA GLY A 382 -25.02 5.64 -12.10
C GLY A 382 -25.15 5.08 -13.52
N VAL A 383 -26.31 5.27 -14.14
CA VAL A 383 -26.53 5.02 -15.57
C VAL A 383 -25.99 6.24 -16.33
N GLN A 384 -25.00 6.02 -17.19
CA GLN A 384 -24.35 6.95 -18.15
C GLN A 384 -24.63 8.46 -18.01
N GLY A 385 -23.59 9.25 -17.72
CA GLY A 385 -23.50 10.63 -18.24
C GLY A 385 -22.90 11.70 -17.33
N SER A 386 -22.83 11.51 -16.01
CA SER A 386 -22.02 12.36 -15.12
C SER A 386 -21.94 11.70 -13.75
N PHE A 387 -20.74 11.63 -13.19
CA PHE A 387 -20.52 11.03 -11.89
C PHE A 387 -20.16 12.08 -10.86
N TYR A 388 -20.58 11.86 -9.62
CA TYR A 388 -20.41 12.83 -8.55
C TYR A 388 -19.66 12.22 -7.37
N LEU A 389 -18.60 12.91 -6.94
CA LEU A 389 -17.78 12.51 -5.81
C LEU A 389 -17.74 13.64 -4.78
N ASN A 390 -18.29 13.41 -3.59
CA ASN A 390 -18.19 14.34 -2.48
C ASN A 390 -17.10 13.87 -1.51
N VAL A 391 -16.02 14.64 -1.40
CA VAL A 391 -14.82 14.32 -0.60
C VAL A 391 -14.73 15.23 0.62
N GLU A 392 -14.74 14.61 1.78
CA GLU A 392 -14.73 15.24 3.10
C GLU A 392 -13.55 14.71 3.95
N PRO A 393 -13.06 15.51 4.92
CA PRO A 393 -12.08 15.04 5.88
C PRO A 393 -12.64 13.93 6.77
N LEU A 394 -11.75 13.14 7.37
CA LEU A 394 -12.12 12.03 8.23
C LEU A 394 -12.92 12.50 9.47
N PRO A 395 -14.11 11.92 9.77
CA PRO A 395 -14.96 12.39 10.85
C PRO A 395 -14.40 12.03 12.23
N GLY A 396 -14.68 12.88 13.23
CA GLY A 396 -14.25 12.67 14.62
C GLY A 396 -12.81 13.07 14.92
N HIS A 397 -12.11 13.62 13.93
CA HIS A 397 -10.80 14.24 14.06
C HIS A 397 -10.88 15.75 13.85
N GLU A 398 -9.92 16.48 14.41
CA GLU A 398 -9.77 17.91 14.14
C GLU A 398 -9.19 18.11 12.73
N VAL A 399 -9.76 19.03 11.95
CA VAL A 399 -9.29 19.34 10.60
C VAL A 399 -8.17 20.38 10.72
N LEU A 400 -6.99 20.04 10.19
CA LEU A 400 -5.84 20.93 10.17
C LEU A 400 -5.88 21.88 8.97
N ARG A 401 -6.11 21.33 7.77
CA ARG A 401 -6.20 22.06 6.51
C ARG A 401 -6.85 21.19 5.45
N ASP A 402 -7.83 21.72 4.72
CA ASP A 402 -8.59 21.00 3.69
C ASP A 402 -9.02 19.60 4.16
N LEU A 403 -8.39 18.55 3.62
CA LEU A 403 -8.69 17.14 3.91
C LEU A 403 -7.75 16.54 4.98
N ILE A 404 -6.73 17.27 5.43
CA ILE A 404 -5.77 16.81 6.43
C ILE A 404 -6.38 16.92 7.83
N VAL A 405 -6.36 15.79 8.54
CA VAL A 405 -6.84 15.69 9.94
C VAL A 405 -5.73 15.41 10.94
N ALA A 406 -5.96 15.83 12.18
CA ALA A 406 -5.08 15.60 13.32
C ALA A 406 -5.25 14.16 13.85
N THR A 407 -4.14 13.41 13.88
CA THR A 407 -4.08 12.00 14.32
C THR A 407 -3.56 11.85 15.75
N ASP A 408 -3.00 12.92 16.31
CA ASP A 408 -2.50 13.01 17.68
C ASP A 408 -3.53 12.58 18.74
N THR A 409 -4.80 12.91 18.53
CA THR A 409 -5.90 12.52 19.42
C THR A 409 -6.05 11.00 19.51
N TYR A 410 -5.87 10.29 18.41
CA TYR A 410 -5.89 8.82 18.38
C TYR A 410 -4.67 8.24 19.09
N ASP A 411 -3.47 8.77 18.83
CA ASP A 411 -2.24 8.29 19.46
C ASP A 411 -2.25 8.54 20.98
N ASN A 412 -2.75 9.69 21.41
CA ASN A 412 -2.95 10.00 22.82
C ASN A 412 -3.93 9.03 23.49
N ARG A 413 -5.04 8.70 22.83
CA ARG A 413 -6.00 7.69 23.33
C ARG A 413 -5.36 6.30 23.42
N ARG A 414 -4.63 5.89 22.38
CA ARG A 414 -3.92 4.61 22.32
C ARG A 414 -2.84 4.50 23.41
N SER A 415 -2.05 5.55 23.61
CA SER A 415 -1.03 5.62 24.65
C SER A 415 -1.66 5.56 26.05
N SER A 416 -2.72 6.35 26.28
CA SER A 416 -3.46 6.34 27.55
C SER A 416 -4.08 4.98 27.90
N ALA A 417 -4.43 4.19 26.89
CA ALA A 417 -5.06 2.89 27.03
C ALA A 417 -4.05 1.74 27.22
N LYS A 418 -2.75 1.97 27.04
CA LYS A 418 -1.69 0.97 27.26
C LYS A 418 -1.86 -0.31 26.43
N VAL A 419 -2.01 -0.14 25.11
CA VAL A 419 -2.36 -1.19 24.13
C VAL A 419 -1.18 -2.12 23.75
N TRP A 420 -0.04 -2.00 24.42
CA TRP A 420 1.12 -2.86 24.18
C TRP A 420 1.05 -4.18 24.94
N ALA A 421 1.76 -5.20 24.43
CA ALA A 421 1.85 -6.49 25.09
C ALA A 421 2.59 -6.34 26.43
N ARG A 422 2.06 -6.98 27.47
CA ARG A 422 2.66 -7.02 28.81
C ARG A 422 2.74 -8.47 29.23
N THR A 423 3.95 -8.99 29.39
CA THR A 423 4.23 -10.42 29.50
C THR A 423 5.02 -10.77 30.77
N ARG A 424 4.81 -10.01 31.87
CA ARG A 424 5.63 -10.11 33.09
C ARG A 424 5.68 -11.55 33.67
N ASP A 425 4.63 -12.34 33.48
CA ASP A 425 4.48 -13.71 34.01
C ASP A 425 4.64 -14.76 32.90
N ARG A 426 5.73 -14.66 32.12
CA ARG A 426 5.92 -15.47 30.91
C ARG A 426 6.20 -16.95 31.24
N MET A 427 5.41 -17.86 30.68
CA MET A 427 5.88 -19.20 30.32
C MET A 427 6.24 -19.15 28.84
N GLY A 428 7.49 -19.43 28.51
CA GLY A 428 7.98 -19.38 27.14
C GLY A 428 9.01 -20.48 26.92
N GLU A 429 9.16 -20.89 25.68
CA GLU A 429 10.24 -21.77 25.26
C GLU A 429 11.45 -20.91 24.87
N TYR A 430 12.64 -21.40 25.17
CA TYR A 430 13.87 -20.72 24.76
C TYR A 430 14.23 -21.23 23.38
N ALA A 431 14.34 -20.32 22.42
CA ALA A 431 14.99 -20.64 21.15
C ALA A 431 16.49 -20.88 21.38
N ASP A 432 17.16 -21.51 20.43
CA ASP A 432 18.59 -21.87 20.54
C ASP A 432 19.50 -20.67 20.78
N ASN A 433 19.05 -19.47 20.37
CA ASN A 433 19.72 -18.19 20.65
C ASN A 433 19.51 -17.66 22.09
N GLY A 434 18.86 -18.43 22.97
CA GLY A 434 18.55 -18.06 24.35
C GLY A 434 17.42 -17.05 24.51
N ILE A 435 16.78 -16.63 23.41
CA ILE A 435 15.64 -15.72 23.45
C ILE A 435 14.39 -16.53 23.82
N ALA A 436 13.76 -16.19 24.94
CA ALA A 436 12.45 -16.73 25.26
C ALA A 436 11.43 -16.27 24.20
N ILE A 437 10.64 -17.20 23.66
CA ILE A 437 9.53 -16.99 22.73
C ILE A 437 8.22 -17.40 23.43
N GLY A 438 7.15 -16.65 23.19
CA GLY A 438 5.85 -16.95 23.77
C GLY A 438 5.16 -17.96 22.88
N THR A 439 4.90 -19.17 23.39
CA THR A 439 4.21 -20.19 22.63
C THR A 439 2.72 -19.86 22.54
N MET A 440 2.12 -20.20 21.41
CA MET A 440 0.69 -20.05 21.18
C MET A 440 0.26 -21.18 20.25
N GLU A 441 -0.94 -21.69 20.48
CA GLU A 441 -1.55 -22.66 19.59
C GLU A 441 -1.94 -22.00 18.24
N PRO A 442 -1.73 -22.67 17.08
CA PRO A 442 -1.95 -22.05 15.77
C PRO A 442 -3.37 -21.52 15.53
N THR A 443 -4.42 -22.21 15.99
CA THR A 443 -5.79 -21.72 15.85
C THR A 443 -6.05 -20.46 16.67
N ALA A 444 -5.48 -20.33 17.87
CA ALA A 444 -5.55 -19.11 18.66
C ALA A 444 -4.86 -17.93 17.95
N ALA A 445 -3.70 -18.17 17.33
CA ALA A 445 -2.99 -17.16 16.55
C ALA A 445 -3.80 -16.69 15.35
N LEU A 446 -4.40 -17.63 14.60
CA LEU A 446 -5.25 -17.35 13.46
C LEU A 446 -6.50 -16.56 13.85
N ASN A 447 -7.15 -16.91 14.97
CA ASN A 447 -8.30 -16.18 15.49
C ASN A 447 -7.96 -14.72 15.84
N ILE A 448 -6.82 -14.49 16.51
CA ILE A 448 -6.35 -13.15 16.87
C ILE A 448 -6.00 -12.34 15.62
N TYR A 449 -5.38 -12.98 14.63
CA TYR A 449 -5.06 -12.35 13.35
C TYR A 449 -6.33 -11.92 12.62
N GLN A 450 -7.28 -12.83 12.43
CA GLN A 450 -8.57 -12.56 11.77
C GLN A 450 -9.37 -11.47 12.47
N MET A 451 -9.35 -11.42 13.80
CA MET A 451 -10.05 -10.41 14.59
C MET A 451 -9.56 -8.98 14.30
N SER A 452 -8.28 -8.82 13.99
CA SER A 452 -7.65 -7.52 13.73
C SER A 452 -7.20 -7.34 12.28
N ASN A 453 -7.72 -8.16 11.36
CA ASN A 453 -7.40 -8.05 9.94
C ASN A 453 -8.17 -6.88 9.32
N ILE A 454 -7.66 -5.67 9.53
CA ILE A 454 -8.22 -4.38 9.11
C ILE A 454 -7.10 -3.59 8.43
N SER A 455 -7.41 -2.93 7.33
CA SER A 455 -6.42 -2.18 6.52
C SER A 455 -5.70 -1.08 7.31
N SER A 456 -6.44 -0.24 8.04
CA SER A 456 -5.90 0.84 8.87
C SER A 456 -6.72 1.03 10.14
N LEU A 457 -6.06 0.99 11.30
CA LEU A 457 -6.70 1.24 12.60
C LEU A 457 -6.99 2.73 12.79
N GLU A 458 -6.15 3.59 12.22
CA GLU A 458 -6.29 5.04 12.25
C GLU A 458 -7.57 5.46 11.51
N THR A 459 -7.81 4.89 10.32
CA THR A 459 -9.05 5.13 9.56
C THR A 459 -10.25 4.48 10.23
N ALA A 460 -10.10 3.25 10.76
CA ALA A 460 -11.18 2.52 11.43
C ALA A 460 -11.69 3.24 12.70
N GLN A 461 -10.87 4.10 13.32
CA GLN A 461 -11.28 4.94 14.43
C GLN A 461 -12.50 5.80 14.07
N ALA A 462 -12.58 6.28 12.84
CA ALA A 462 -13.64 7.14 12.33
C ALA A 462 -14.90 6.38 11.88
N TYR A 463 -14.92 5.05 11.95
CA TYR A 463 -16.12 4.25 11.61
C TYR A 463 -17.27 4.43 12.61
N SER A 464 -16.99 5.02 13.78
CA SER A 464 -17.98 5.26 14.83
C SER A 464 -18.61 6.64 14.69
N ASP A 465 -19.93 6.67 14.54
CA ASP A 465 -20.74 7.89 14.62
C ASP A 465 -20.74 8.51 16.03
N ALA A 466 -20.36 7.75 17.06
CA ALA A 466 -20.33 8.24 18.44
C ALA A 466 -19.07 9.06 18.75
N LEU A 467 -17.99 8.82 18.01
CA LEU A 467 -16.68 9.44 18.26
C LEU A 467 -16.73 10.99 18.22
N PRO A 468 -17.36 11.64 17.23
CA PRO A 468 -17.41 13.11 17.17
C PRO A 468 -18.18 13.74 18.34
N TYR A 469 -19.15 13.02 18.92
CA TYR A 469 -20.02 13.54 19.97
C TYR A 469 -19.57 13.18 21.39
N SER A 470 -18.64 12.23 21.53
CA SER A 470 -18.16 11.73 22.81
C SER A 470 -16.64 11.91 22.95
N PRO A 471 -16.16 13.05 23.49
CA PRO A 471 -14.73 13.33 23.55
C PRO A 471 -13.96 12.32 24.41
N ASN A 472 -14.62 11.80 25.45
CA ASN A 472 -14.07 10.81 26.37
C ASN A 472 -14.08 9.38 25.82
N TYR A 473 -14.73 9.14 24.67
CA TYR A 473 -14.71 7.81 24.06
C TYR A 473 -13.32 7.49 23.50
N LEU A 474 -12.79 6.33 23.85
CA LEU A 474 -11.51 5.83 23.33
C LEU A 474 -11.57 5.55 21.81
N GLY A 475 -12.77 5.25 21.30
CA GLY A 475 -13.01 4.92 19.90
C GLY A 475 -12.89 3.43 19.59
N PRO A 476 -13.43 3.02 18.43
CA PRO A 476 -13.60 1.61 18.09
C PRO A 476 -12.26 0.91 17.84
N ALA A 477 -11.28 1.58 17.23
CA ALA A 477 -9.99 0.98 16.92
C ALA A 477 -9.14 0.74 18.18
N VAL A 478 -9.18 1.67 19.14
CA VAL A 478 -8.51 1.49 20.44
C VAL A 478 -9.18 0.38 21.25
N CYS A 479 -10.52 0.34 21.28
CA CYS A 479 -11.28 -0.74 21.91
C CYS A 479 -10.95 -2.12 21.29
N LEU A 480 -10.91 -2.21 19.96
CA LEU A 480 -10.54 -3.44 19.26
C LEU A 480 -9.12 -3.88 19.65
N SER A 481 -8.18 -2.96 19.70
CA SER A 481 -6.79 -3.28 20.02
C SER A 481 -6.63 -3.73 21.47
N LEU A 482 -7.37 -3.15 22.41
CA LEU A 482 -7.43 -3.63 23.80
C LEU A 482 -8.01 -5.05 23.89
N TRP A 483 -9.10 -5.30 23.16
CA TRP A 483 -9.74 -6.61 23.11
C TRP A 483 -8.78 -7.65 22.52
N ARG A 484 -8.12 -7.36 21.40
CA ARG A 484 -7.09 -8.20 20.78
C ARG A 484 -6.00 -8.58 21.79
N ARG A 485 -5.50 -7.61 22.56
CA ARG A 485 -4.48 -7.88 23.61
C ARG A 485 -5.02 -8.73 24.75
N ALA A 486 -6.26 -8.50 25.14
CA ALA A 486 -6.90 -9.29 26.20
C ALA A 486 -7.23 -10.72 25.76
N SER A 487 -7.44 -10.96 24.47
CA SER A 487 -7.64 -12.29 23.88
C SER A 487 -6.33 -13.03 23.59
N ASP A 488 -5.18 -12.35 23.62
CA ASP A 488 -3.87 -12.96 23.39
C ASP A 488 -3.43 -13.77 24.62
N PRO A 489 -3.24 -15.10 24.52
CA PRO A 489 -2.86 -15.94 25.66
C PRO A 489 -1.47 -15.61 26.21
N ARG A 490 -0.62 -14.90 25.45
CA ARG A 490 0.71 -14.48 25.89
C ARG A 490 0.66 -13.25 26.80
N THR A 491 -0.47 -12.57 26.89
CA THR A 491 -0.65 -11.40 27.76
C THR A 491 -0.82 -11.84 29.21
N SER A 492 -0.14 -11.17 30.14
CA SER A 492 -0.22 -11.51 31.56
C SER A 492 -1.62 -11.29 32.13
N ALA A 493 -2.01 -12.08 33.14
CA ALA A 493 -3.35 -12.00 33.73
C ALA A 493 -3.70 -10.60 34.25
N ALA A 494 -2.74 -9.91 34.89
CA ALA A 494 -2.91 -8.54 35.35
C ALA A 494 -3.13 -7.55 34.20
N ALA A 495 -2.47 -7.76 33.05
CA ALA A 495 -2.65 -6.92 31.88
C ALA A 495 -3.99 -7.18 31.17
N VAL A 496 -4.46 -8.43 31.15
CA VAL A 496 -5.80 -8.77 30.67
C VAL A 496 -6.86 -8.07 31.53
N GLU A 497 -6.73 -8.12 32.85
CA GLU A 497 -7.68 -7.45 33.77
C GLU A 497 -7.70 -5.93 33.59
N ASP A 498 -6.54 -5.30 33.48
CA ASP A 498 -6.43 -3.85 33.22
C ASP A 498 -7.08 -3.45 31.89
N SER A 499 -6.85 -4.22 30.82
CA SER A 499 -7.50 -4.00 29.51
C SER A 499 -9.03 -4.13 29.59
N MET A 500 -9.54 -5.16 30.29
CA MET A 500 -10.98 -5.35 30.48
C MET A 500 -11.62 -4.23 31.31
N ASN A 501 -10.95 -3.81 32.39
CA ASN A 501 -11.42 -2.70 33.22
C ASN A 501 -11.47 -1.39 32.41
N ARG A 502 -10.50 -1.16 31.51
CA ARG A 502 -10.50 0.00 30.62
C ARG A 502 -11.63 -0.04 29.59
N LEU A 503 -11.93 -1.23 29.06
CA LEU A 503 -13.06 -1.43 28.14
C LEU A 503 -14.41 -1.23 28.82
N GLU A 504 -14.53 -1.59 30.09
CA GLU A 504 -15.76 -1.40 30.89
C GLU A 504 -15.94 0.04 31.39
N ALA A 505 -14.85 0.78 31.60
CA ALA A 505 -14.89 2.13 32.14
C ALA A 505 -15.75 3.10 31.30
N LYS A 506 -16.14 4.22 31.91
CA LYS A 506 -16.78 5.33 31.20
C LYS A 506 -15.80 5.88 30.16
N GLY A 507 -16.22 5.95 28.88
CA GLY A 507 -15.32 6.23 27.77
C GLY A 507 -14.76 4.98 27.08
N GLY A 508 -15.02 3.78 27.61
CA GLY A 508 -14.72 2.50 26.96
C GLY A 508 -15.80 2.06 25.97
N LEU A 509 -15.92 0.76 25.75
CA LEU A 509 -16.77 0.14 24.72
C LEU A 509 -18.27 0.42 24.89
N TRP A 510 -18.72 0.70 26.11
CA TRP A 510 -20.11 1.06 26.39
C TRP A 510 -20.49 2.47 25.93
N SER A 511 -19.51 3.28 25.56
CA SER A 511 -19.75 4.62 24.99
C SER A 511 -20.05 4.57 23.49
N GLU A 512 -19.77 3.44 22.84
CA GLU A 512 -20.19 3.19 21.47
C GLU A 512 -21.70 2.98 21.43
N THR A 513 -22.41 3.86 20.71
CA THR A 513 -23.88 3.82 20.68
C THR A 513 -24.39 2.76 19.72
N ASP A 514 -23.76 2.63 18.56
CA ASP A 514 -24.25 1.74 17.50
C ASP A 514 -23.11 1.10 16.69
N ILE A 515 -22.83 -0.18 16.98
CA ILE A 515 -21.86 -0.96 16.22
C ILE A 515 -22.37 -1.23 14.78
N SER A 516 -23.67 -1.07 14.50
CA SER A 516 -24.21 -1.21 13.14
C SER A 516 -23.66 -0.15 12.19
N ALA A 517 -23.35 1.05 12.68
CA ALA A 517 -22.69 2.10 11.89
C ALA A 517 -21.30 1.63 11.41
N ILE A 518 -20.56 0.97 12.30
CA ILE A 518 -19.25 0.38 12.00
C ILE A 518 -19.39 -0.74 10.94
N THR A 519 -20.39 -1.61 11.07
CA THR A 519 -20.62 -2.72 10.11
C THR A 519 -20.87 -2.23 8.67
N ARG A 520 -21.36 -1.00 8.48
CA ARG A 520 -21.63 -0.44 7.14
C ARG A 520 -20.36 -0.05 6.38
N GLN A 521 -19.22 0.05 7.06
CA GLN A 521 -17.93 0.46 6.49
C GLN A 521 -17.18 -0.72 5.84
N GLY A 522 -17.87 -1.47 4.97
CA GLY A 522 -17.29 -2.58 4.19
C GLY A 522 -16.84 -3.79 5.02
N ALA A 523 -15.88 -4.55 4.47
CA ALA A 523 -15.36 -5.78 5.09
C ALA A 523 -14.62 -5.49 6.40
N ASP A 524 -13.81 -4.44 6.45
CA ASP A 524 -13.08 -3.99 7.64
C ASP A 524 -14.03 -3.66 8.79
N GLY A 525 -15.08 -2.87 8.49
CA GLY A 525 -16.13 -2.53 9.44
C GLY A 525 -16.88 -3.76 9.97
N ALA A 526 -17.19 -4.73 9.10
CA ALA A 526 -17.85 -5.97 9.50
C ALA A 526 -16.97 -6.83 10.44
N THR A 527 -15.68 -6.96 10.11
CA THR A 527 -14.70 -7.68 10.95
C THR A 527 -14.55 -7.03 12.32
N MET A 528 -14.38 -5.70 12.36
CA MET A 528 -14.29 -4.96 13.61
C MET A 528 -15.58 -5.09 14.43
N ALA A 529 -16.74 -4.95 13.80
CA ALA A 529 -18.03 -5.08 14.49
C ALA A 529 -18.19 -6.44 15.14
N LYS A 530 -17.86 -7.54 14.44
CA LYS A 530 -17.89 -8.91 14.98
C LYS A 530 -17.01 -9.03 16.23
N ALA A 531 -15.79 -8.50 16.18
CA ALA A 531 -14.87 -8.50 17.31
C ALA A 531 -15.39 -7.67 18.50
N LEU A 532 -15.94 -6.48 18.25
CA LEU A 532 -16.51 -5.63 19.30
C LEU A 532 -17.77 -6.25 19.93
N TYR A 533 -18.61 -6.96 19.16
CA TYR A 533 -19.73 -7.73 19.70
C TYR A 533 -19.26 -8.89 20.59
N GLN A 534 -18.23 -9.62 20.18
CA GLN A 534 -17.61 -10.65 21.02
C GLN A 534 -17.07 -10.06 22.33
N CYS A 535 -16.41 -8.92 22.26
CA CYS A 535 -15.93 -8.19 23.42
C CYS A 535 -17.09 -7.79 24.36
N ARG A 536 -18.19 -7.23 23.84
CA ARG A 536 -19.38 -6.91 24.65
C ARG A 536 -19.97 -8.14 25.34
N ALA A 537 -20.07 -9.26 24.62
CA ALA A 537 -20.56 -10.51 25.17
C ALA A 537 -19.66 -11.01 26.31
N ASP A 538 -18.35 -10.91 26.16
CA ASP A 538 -17.39 -11.32 27.18
C ASP A 538 -17.45 -10.44 28.43
N LEU A 539 -17.49 -9.11 28.27
CA LEU A 539 -17.66 -8.17 29.40
C LEU A 539 -18.94 -8.46 30.20
N LEU A 540 -20.06 -8.75 29.51
CA LEU A 540 -21.31 -9.14 30.18
C LEU A 540 -21.18 -10.43 30.97
N ARG A 541 -20.50 -11.45 30.41
CA ARG A 541 -20.27 -12.73 31.09
C ARG A 541 -19.36 -12.58 32.29
N ARG A 542 -18.28 -11.80 32.17
CA ARG A 542 -17.30 -11.53 33.24
C ARG A 542 -17.98 -10.86 34.43
N ASN A 543 -18.86 -9.90 34.15
CA ASN A 543 -19.63 -9.20 35.18
C ASN A 543 -20.89 -9.94 35.63
N LYS A 544 -21.08 -11.19 35.20
CA LYS A 544 -22.26 -12.01 35.56
C LYS A 544 -23.59 -11.29 35.29
N PHE A 545 -23.64 -10.51 34.21
CA PHE A 545 -24.79 -9.67 33.84
C PHE A 545 -25.24 -8.68 34.94
N THR A 546 -24.31 -8.24 35.78
CA THR A 546 -24.53 -7.15 36.74
C THR A 546 -24.33 -5.77 36.06
N GLY A 547 -24.72 -4.69 36.73
CA GLY A 547 -24.66 -3.33 36.15
C GLY A 547 -25.81 -2.96 35.22
N LYS A 548 -25.77 -1.75 34.63
CA LYS A 548 -26.88 -1.20 33.81
C LYS A 548 -27.13 -2.03 32.55
N HIS A 549 -26.07 -2.32 31.79
CA HIS A 549 -26.15 -3.09 30.54
C HIS A 549 -26.49 -4.56 30.78
N GLY A 550 -25.90 -5.19 31.81
CA GLY A 550 -26.24 -6.55 32.20
C GLY A 550 -27.70 -6.71 32.64
N LYS A 551 -28.22 -5.77 33.45
CA LYS A 551 -29.64 -5.72 33.81
C LYS A 551 -30.53 -5.55 32.58
N HIS A 552 -30.12 -4.75 31.60
CA HIS A 552 -30.87 -4.58 30.35
C HIS A 552 -31.00 -5.91 29.60
N VAL A 553 -29.90 -6.61 29.36
CA VAL A 553 -29.92 -7.94 28.73
C VAL A 553 -30.77 -8.92 29.53
N LYS A 554 -30.59 -8.96 30.85
CA LYS A 554 -31.35 -9.86 31.74
C LYS A 554 -32.86 -9.62 31.65
N TRP A 555 -33.32 -8.38 31.76
CA TRP A 555 -34.74 -8.06 31.74
C TRP A 555 -35.32 -8.19 30.34
N PHE A 556 -34.59 -7.80 29.30
CA PHE A 556 -34.98 -8.01 27.91
C PHE A 556 -35.24 -9.49 27.63
N SER A 557 -34.27 -10.37 27.94
CA SER A 557 -34.42 -11.81 27.78
C SER A 557 -35.55 -12.39 28.64
N ARG A 558 -35.70 -11.92 29.88
CA ARG A 558 -36.76 -12.39 30.78
C ARG A 558 -38.15 -12.01 30.29
N THR A 559 -38.31 -10.82 29.74
CA THR A 559 -39.57 -10.36 29.15
C THR A 559 -39.95 -11.24 27.95
N ILE A 560 -39.01 -11.50 27.05
CA ILE A 560 -39.23 -12.42 25.92
C ILE A 560 -39.58 -13.83 26.42
N LYS A 561 -38.85 -14.35 27.43
CA LYS A 561 -39.10 -15.67 28.01
C LYS A 561 -40.48 -15.78 28.67
N MET A 562 -40.96 -14.73 29.32
CA MET A 562 -42.24 -14.75 30.04
C MET A 562 -43.44 -14.48 29.15
N THR A 563 -43.28 -13.65 28.12
CA THR A 563 -44.40 -13.12 27.33
C THR A 563 -44.40 -13.55 25.88
N GLY A 564 -43.26 -14.04 25.37
CA GLY A 564 -43.05 -14.30 23.94
C GLY A 564 -42.86 -13.05 23.11
N GLU A 565 -42.81 -11.88 23.75
CA GLU A 565 -42.86 -10.59 23.10
C GLU A 565 -41.77 -9.65 23.60
N VAL A 566 -41.38 -8.70 22.76
CA VAL A 566 -40.44 -7.63 23.13
C VAL A 566 -41.23 -6.48 23.72
N ASN A 567 -41.36 -6.44 25.05
CA ASN A 567 -42.00 -5.30 25.72
C ASN A 567 -40.98 -4.17 25.98
N GLU A 568 -40.71 -3.35 24.96
CA GLU A 568 -39.78 -2.20 25.06
C GLU A 568 -40.22 -1.17 26.12
N THR A 569 -41.49 -1.13 26.52
CA THR A 569 -42.01 -0.13 27.47
C THR A 569 -41.64 -0.43 28.93
N LEU A 570 -41.56 -1.71 29.30
CA LEU A 570 -41.28 -2.13 30.67
C LEU A 570 -39.78 -2.31 30.94
N VAL A 571 -38.99 -2.62 29.91
CA VAL A 571 -37.54 -2.86 30.04
C VAL A 571 -36.82 -1.69 30.74
N PRO A 572 -37.01 -0.40 30.37
CA PRO A 572 -36.35 0.71 31.05
C PRO A 572 -36.69 0.79 32.56
N ALA A 573 -37.94 0.53 32.92
CA ALA A 573 -38.41 0.56 34.30
C ALA A 573 -37.82 -0.59 35.13
N LEU A 574 -37.77 -1.79 34.55
CA LEU A 574 -37.21 -2.99 35.19
C LEU A 574 -35.68 -2.88 35.37
N VAL A 575 -34.98 -2.27 34.41
CA VAL A 575 -33.53 -2.07 34.44
C VAL A 575 -33.10 -1.07 35.50
N THR A 576 -33.86 0.01 35.66
CA THR A 576 -33.55 1.09 36.61
C THR A 576 -34.02 0.79 38.04
N GLY A 577 -34.89 -0.21 38.22
CA GLY A 577 -35.40 -0.63 39.53
C GLY A 577 -36.43 0.34 40.12
N PRO A 578 -36.94 0.08 41.34
CA PRO A 578 -38.07 0.84 41.91
C PRO A 578 -37.79 2.34 42.07
N ILE A 579 -36.57 2.68 42.50
CA ILE A 579 -36.14 4.07 42.71
C ILE A 579 -35.98 4.79 41.36
N GLY A 580 -35.37 4.14 40.38
CA GLY A 580 -35.20 4.69 39.04
C GLY A 580 -36.50 4.76 38.23
N MET A 581 -37.47 3.87 38.53
CA MET A 581 -38.82 3.91 37.98
C MET A 581 -39.58 5.14 38.49
N ILE A 582 -39.46 5.50 39.77
CA ILE A 582 -40.05 6.73 40.32
C ILE A 582 -39.40 7.96 39.68
N ALA A 583 -38.07 8.00 39.59
CA ALA A 583 -37.34 9.12 39.00
C ALA A 583 -37.64 9.32 37.50
N ASN A 584 -37.89 8.24 36.76
CA ASN A 584 -38.25 8.27 35.33
C ASN A 584 -39.76 8.07 35.11
N GLY A 585 -40.58 8.17 36.15
CA GLY A 585 -41.99 7.76 36.12
C GLY A 585 -42.81 8.50 35.06
N ARG A 586 -42.46 9.76 34.78
CA ARG A 586 -43.08 10.55 33.71
C ARG A 586 -42.80 9.98 32.32
N GLN A 587 -41.59 9.50 32.06
CA GLN A 587 -41.19 8.90 30.79
C GLN A 587 -41.77 7.48 30.64
N VAL A 588 -41.78 6.69 31.72
CA VAL A 588 -42.40 5.36 31.74
C VAL A 588 -43.92 5.47 31.50
N LEU A 589 -44.60 6.42 32.16
CA LEU A 589 -46.03 6.69 31.93
C LEU A 589 -46.32 7.19 30.52
N ARG A 590 -45.42 8.00 29.93
CA ARG A 590 -45.51 8.44 28.53
C ARG A 590 -45.38 7.27 27.53
N MET A 591 -44.46 6.33 27.77
CA MET A 591 -44.32 5.13 26.94
C MET A 591 -45.53 4.19 27.10
N LEU A 592 -46.02 4.00 28.34
CA LEU A 592 -47.15 3.12 28.65
C LEU A 592 -48.48 3.63 28.05
N THR A 593 -48.62 4.96 27.90
CA THR A 593 -49.81 5.60 27.32
C THR A 593 -49.71 5.79 25.80
N GLY A 594 -48.64 5.33 25.16
CA GLY A 594 -48.44 5.41 23.70
C GLY A 594 -48.10 6.78 23.14
N PHE A 595 -47.85 7.80 23.97
CA PHE A 595 -47.58 9.16 23.50
C PHE A 595 -46.09 9.38 23.17
N THR A 596 -45.74 9.09 21.91
CA THR A 596 -44.53 9.43 21.12
C THR A 596 -43.15 8.99 21.62
N ARG A 597 -42.39 8.38 20.69
CA ARG A 597 -40.94 8.11 20.80
C ARG A 597 -40.08 9.35 20.51
N THR A 598 -40.65 10.45 20.02
CA THR A 598 -39.92 11.59 19.40
C THR A 598 -39.80 12.86 20.26
N GLY A 599 -40.32 12.89 21.50
CA GLY A 599 -40.05 13.99 22.43
C GLY A 599 -40.71 15.35 22.11
N GLY A 600 -41.68 15.38 21.19
CA GLY A 600 -42.46 16.58 20.87
C GLY A 600 -43.46 17.00 21.96
N PRO A 601 -44.06 18.21 21.86
CA PRO A 601 -45.06 18.69 22.81
C PRO A 601 -46.41 17.95 22.66
N LEU A 602 -46.94 17.46 23.79
CA LEU A 602 -48.19 16.68 23.95
C LEU A 602 -49.42 17.21 23.20
N MET A 603 -49.50 18.53 22.96
CA MET A 603 -50.63 19.15 22.25
C MET A 603 -50.67 18.77 20.76
N ARG A 604 -49.50 18.51 20.16
CA ARG A 604 -49.38 18.20 18.73
C ARG A 604 -49.87 16.77 18.42
N ASP A 605 -49.70 15.86 19.37
CA ASP A 605 -50.19 14.47 19.26
C ASP A 605 -51.67 14.35 19.60
N LYS A 606 -52.19 15.22 20.47
CA LYS A 606 -53.64 15.30 20.73
C LYS A 606 -54.42 15.71 19.48
N GLN A 607 -53.84 16.51 18.59
CA GLN A 607 -54.48 16.91 17.33
C GLN A 607 -54.71 15.72 16.39
N ALA A 608 -53.82 14.71 16.40
CA ALA A 608 -53.98 13.49 15.60
C ALA A 608 -55.13 12.59 16.09
N LEU A 609 -55.61 12.77 17.33
CA LEU A 609 -56.74 12.03 17.90
C LEU A 609 -58.12 12.64 17.51
N PHE A 610 -58.15 13.91 17.10
CA PHE A 610 -59.39 14.67 16.89
C PHE A 610 -59.68 15.05 15.41
N LEU A 611 -58.78 14.77 14.47
CA LEU A 611 -59.01 14.99 13.03
C LEU A 611 -59.12 13.67 12.25
N PRO A 612 -60.29 13.30 11.70
CA PRO A 612 -60.40 12.35 10.59
C PRO A 612 -60.05 13.06 9.26
N PRO A 613 -59.37 12.42 8.27
CA PRO A 613 -59.34 10.99 7.98
C PRO A 613 -57.97 10.31 8.22
N ALA A 614 -58.05 9.01 8.47
CA ALA A 614 -56.94 8.11 8.71
C ALA A 614 -55.96 8.00 7.52
N SER A 615 -54.69 8.39 7.70
CA SER A 615 -53.56 7.86 6.89
C SER A 615 -52.14 8.32 7.24
N ILE A 616 -51.88 9.17 8.25
CA ILE A 616 -50.49 9.49 8.63
C ILE A 616 -50.09 8.71 9.88
N GLY A 617 -49.57 7.50 9.63
CA GLY A 617 -48.90 6.67 10.63
C GLY A 617 -49.86 5.84 11.49
N LYS A 618 -50.24 4.63 11.02
CA LYS A 618 -50.70 3.58 11.93
C LYS A 618 -49.62 3.42 13.00
N MET A 619 -49.97 3.68 14.25
CA MET A 619 -49.14 3.28 15.39
C MET A 619 -48.92 1.77 15.25
N PRO A 620 -47.69 1.26 15.11
CA PRO A 620 -47.48 -0.18 15.16
C PRO A 620 -48.02 -0.67 16.51
N PRO A 621 -48.63 -1.86 16.55
CA PRO A 621 -49.24 -2.35 17.78
C PRO A 621 -48.19 -2.36 18.90
N MET A 622 -48.47 -1.62 19.99
CA MET A 622 -47.56 -1.46 21.13
C MET A 622 -47.34 -2.76 21.91
N PHE A 623 -48.22 -3.73 21.68
CA PHE A 623 -48.10 -5.11 22.08
C PHE A 623 -48.12 -5.90 20.77
N SER A 624 -47.03 -6.60 20.48
CA SER A 624 -47.03 -7.66 19.47
C SER A 624 -48.19 -8.63 19.77
N LEU A 625 -48.69 -9.35 18.78
CA LEU A 625 -49.56 -10.49 19.08
C LEU A 625 -48.65 -11.63 19.58
N PRO A 626 -49.05 -12.42 20.58
CA PRO A 626 -48.23 -13.50 21.09
C PRO A 626 -47.95 -14.50 19.96
N ASP A 627 -46.66 -14.78 19.75
CA ASP A 627 -46.22 -15.74 18.73
C ASP A 627 -46.71 -17.15 19.09
N GLN A 628 -47.33 -17.84 18.13
CA GLN A 628 -47.78 -19.23 18.29
C GLN A 628 -46.60 -20.18 18.57
N SER A 629 -45.37 -19.78 18.20
CA SER A 629 -44.13 -20.52 18.42
C SER A 629 -43.39 -20.16 19.72
N HIS A 630 -44.04 -19.47 20.67
CA HIS A 630 -43.42 -19.05 21.94
C HIS A 630 -42.71 -20.18 22.70
N TYR A 631 -43.24 -21.41 22.66
CA TYR A 631 -42.63 -22.58 23.30
C TYR A 631 -41.24 -22.92 22.73
N GLN A 632 -40.99 -22.64 21.45
CA GLN A 632 -39.68 -22.84 20.80
C GLN A 632 -38.66 -21.83 21.34
N VAL A 633 -39.08 -20.58 21.52
CA VAL A 633 -38.24 -19.53 22.12
C VAL A 633 -37.88 -19.89 23.57
N VAL A 634 -38.86 -20.38 24.34
CA VAL A 634 -38.62 -20.86 25.72
C VAL A 634 -37.68 -22.07 25.73
N ALA A 635 -37.82 -23.01 24.80
CA ALA A 635 -36.94 -24.17 24.67
C ALA A 635 -35.49 -23.77 24.35
N ILE A 636 -35.28 -22.89 23.36
CA ILE A 636 -33.98 -22.32 23.01
C ILE A 636 -33.37 -21.62 24.24
N PHE A 637 -34.14 -20.77 24.93
CA PHE A 637 -33.65 -20.12 26.14
C PHE A 637 -33.25 -21.13 27.21
N ASN A 638 -34.07 -22.14 27.49
CA ASN A 638 -33.75 -23.17 28.49
C ASN A 638 -32.55 -24.03 28.10
N GLU A 639 -32.26 -24.20 26.81
CA GLU A 639 -31.07 -24.91 26.32
C GLU A 639 -29.78 -24.06 26.46
N PHE A 640 -29.86 -22.77 26.15
CA PHE A 640 -28.75 -21.82 26.30
C PHE A 640 -28.45 -21.46 27.77
N ASP A 641 -29.45 -21.60 28.63
CA ASP A 641 -29.40 -21.15 30.01
C ASP A 641 -28.86 -22.25 30.94
N LYS A 642 -27.52 -22.32 31.07
CA LYS A 642 -26.84 -23.11 32.11
C LYS A 642 -26.52 -22.30 33.38
N ARG A 643 -26.99 -21.04 33.50
CA ARG A 643 -26.62 -20.13 34.59
C ARG A 643 -27.76 -19.41 35.30
N PHE A 644 -28.99 -19.39 34.80
CA PHE A 644 -30.14 -18.86 35.55
C PHE A 644 -31.02 -19.95 36.14
#